data_AF-A0A949JG73-F1
#
_entry.id   AF-A0A949JG73-F1
#
_cell.length_a   1.000
_cell.length_b   1.000
_cell.length_c   1.000
_cell.angle_alpha   90.00
_cell.angle_beta   90.00
_cell.angle_gamma   90.00
#
_symmetry.space_group_name_H-M   'P 1'
#
loop_
_entity.id
_entity.type
_entity.pdbx_description
1 polymer ?
#
loop_
_entity_poly.entity_id
_entity_poly.type
_entity_poly.pdbx_seq_one_letter_code
_entity_poly.pdbx_strand_id
1 'polypeptide(L)'
;MDPGDQQRLDAAVPRDPNGAPQRFPDPYQAWSRLQNDGGIGVPGRSNNCADCSRSFLSTWFGDPQVSAPRTLDSNRDGTLDRQSPERDANANMIRWAGAPHQYAGRGEAGYQRIADDLRRAGPGSAAVVQVNWRNGGGHAFNAVNHNGRIVWVDTQSGEASDSPLHTAQATDVFHIPLDANQRPLYPAPEQRGQQSGEQHTPPNRADGQPRDATPTQRETSDANSGDNRAAHPSTDRPTSTQQPPTAERPSPDRITPGPETPDARRQDAVPSDVPHPVTPHSPVPSREATAARYLAQSVDLNGPTYGRHPIGPAEPAARPQRQRAETEEERRDRERDEAGMTVVHRQLKRVNDPNDGFYNKYYRQNNGYRLRVNSRDENGDLIPQISKNGQPPPEWIAASDVPPAIQPGYHAQRLEYTDIDSLSPENRAKLEEMVRERARALEQLDKAKANKNRADDAYKADETPENLKQQEAATAVRSAANKKVTDIGEEFGELTASAHAMAEQHPEATLVAGGVKGNRRFDQVWMNPDGTFIVVEAKGPSADLGERYGHTGQRVSQGTREYFETILKDMKKRSEEQVNSNDEQTREAAEKEDALADALESALNAEPIAVKYVTVKPKVKQNAYAGYVLSEFNIEKGMP
;
A
#
# COMPACT_ATOMS: atom_id res chain seq x y z
N MET A 1 34.39 -5.63 -5.55
CA MET A 1 34.78 -6.87 -6.25
C MET A 1 36.29 -6.88 -6.38
N ASP A 2 36.92 -8.06 -6.31
CA ASP A 2 38.34 -8.21 -6.63
C ASP A 2 38.52 -8.14 -8.16
N PRO A 3 39.34 -7.22 -8.70
CA PRO A 3 39.63 -7.15 -10.13
C PRO A 3 40.15 -8.47 -10.73
N GLY A 4 40.84 -9.30 -9.93
CA GLY A 4 41.34 -10.59 -10.36
C GLY A 4 40.24 -11.63 -10.60
N ASP A 5 39.16 -11.61 -9.80
CA ASP A 5 38.00 -12.49 -9.99
C ASP A 5 37.29 -12.15 -11.31
N GLN A 6 37.08 -10.85 -11.56
CA GLN A 6 36.42 -10.38 -12.77
C GLN A 6 37.20 -10.78 -14.03
N GLN A 7 38.52 -10.62 -14.03
CA GLN A 7 39.37 -11.03 -15.16
C GLN A 7 39.30 -12.53 -15.45
N ARG A 8 39.21 -13.37 -14.40
CA ARG A 8 39.06 -14.83 -14.59
C ARG A 8 37.72 -15.19 -15.19
N LEU A 9 36.64 -14.53 -14.75
CA LEU A 9 35.32 -14.71 -15.35
C LEU A 9 35.33 -14.27 -16.83
N ASP A 10 35.83 -13.08 -17.12
CA ASP A 10 35.89 -12.51 -18.48
C ASP A 10 36.65 -13.42 -19.46
N ALA A 11 37.71 -14.08 -18.97
CA ALA A 11 38.52 -15.01 -19.74
C ALA A 11 37.84 -16.38 -19.94
N ALA A 12 37.00 -16.80 -18.98
CA ALA A 12 36.32 -18.09 -19.02
C ALA A 12 34.99 -18.08 -19.79
N VAL A 13 34.32 -16.91 -19.89
CA VAL A 13 33.10 -16.77 -20.68
C VAL A 13 33.45 -16.92 -22.18
N PRO A 14 32.82 -17.87 -22.89
CA PRO A 14 33.03 -18.05 -24.33
C PRO A 14 32.78 -16.76 -25.10
N ARG A 15 33.45 -16.59 -26.24
CA ARG A 15 33.28 -15.42 -27.12
C ARG A 15 32.55 -15.81 -28.39
N ASP A 16 31.69 -14.92 -28.87
CA ASP A 16 31.06 -15.04 -30.18
C ASP A 16 32.09 -14.78 -31.31
N PRO A 17 31.73 -15.00 -32.59
CA PRO A 17 32.63 -14.75 -33.72
C PRO A 17 33.12 -13.29 -33.84
N ASN A 18 32.44 -12.33 -33.21
CA ASN A 18 32.83 -10.92 -33.20
C ASN A 18 33.73 -10.56 -32.01
N GLY A 19 34.06 -11.53 -31.15
CA GLY A 19 34.87 -11.35 -29.95
C GLY A 19 34.10 -10.80 -28.74
N ALA A 20 32.79 -10.59 -28.84
CA ALA A 20 31.96 -10.21 -27.72
C ALA A 20 31.71 -11.42 -26.81
N PRO A 21 31.45 -11.24 -25.49
CA PRO A 21 30.98 -12.32 -24.65
C PRO A 21 29.75 -13.00 -25.26
N GLN A 22 29.81 -14.33 -25.37
CA GLN A 22 28.72 -15.11 -25.93
C GLN A 22 27.50 -14.99 -25.02
N ARG A 23 26.34 -14.69 -25.61
CA ARG A 23 25.05 -14.79 -24.92
C ARG A 23 24.64 -16.26 -24.79
N PHE A 24 24.00 -16.59 -23.68
CA PHE A 24 23.50 -17.93 -23.35
C PHE A 24 24.60 -19.01 -23.35
N PRO A 25 25.77 -18.77 -22.72
CA PRO A 25 26.82 -19.78 -22.67
C PRO A 25 26.39 -20.98 -21.84
N ASP A 26 26.89 -22.18 -22.15
CA ASP A 26 26.49 -23.42 -21.47
C ASP A 26 26.79 -23.35 -19.96
N PRO A 27 25.79 -23.40 -19.06
CA PRO A 27 26.01 -23.26 -17.62
C PRO A 27 26.86 -24.36 -16.97
N TYR A 28 27.09 -25.49 -17.65
CA TYR A 28 27.95 -26.56 -17.13
C TYR A 28 29.46 -26.28 -17.26
N GLN A 29 29.82 -25.29 -18.07
CA GLN A 29 31.21 -24.89 -18.28
C GLN A 29 31.79 -24.17 -17.06
N ALA A 30 33.11 -23.92 -17.09
CA ALA A 30 33.83 -23.39 -15.93
C ALA A 30 33.38 -21.99 -15.51
N TRP A 31 32.91 -21.15 -16.43
CA TRP A 31 32.55 -19.76 -16.17
C TRP A 31 31.49 -19.61 -15.06
N SER A 32 30.50 -20.50 -15.00
CA SER A 32 29.39 -20.40 -14.03
C SER A 32 29.88 -20.58 -12.59
N ARG A 33 30.97 -21.32 -12.39
CA ARG A 33 31.62 -21.52 -11.07
C ARG A 33 32.51 -20.35 -10.67
N LEU A 34 32.89 -19.49 -11.61
CA LEU A 34 33.67 -18.27 -11.36
C LEU A 34 32.77 -17.07 -11.04
N GLN A 35 31.46 -17.25 -11.06
CA GLN A 35 30.52 -16.16 -10.85
C GLN A 35 30.48 -15.71 -9.37
N ASN A 36 30.78 -16.59 -8.41
CA ASN A 36 30.99 -16.28 -6.99
C ASN A 36 32.43 -16.63 -6.57
N ASP A 37 33.40 -16.30 -7.41
CA ASP A 37 34.81 -16.65 -7.21
C ASP A 37 35.36 -16.12 -5.88
N GLY A 38 36.30 -16.83 -5.28
CA GLY A 38 36.63 -16.75 -3.85
C GLY A 38 35.76 -17.68 -2.99
N GLY A 39 34.55 -18.01 -3.45
CA GLY A 39 33.70 -19.06 -2.88
C GLY A 39 33.00 -18.70 -1.56
N ILE A 40 32.05 -19.54 -1.14
CA ILE A 40 31.22 -19.32 0.06
C ILE A 40 31.99 -19.24 1.38
N GLY A 41 33.26 -19.66 1.40
CA GLY A 41 34.13 -19.54 2.57
C GLY A 41 34.64 -18.11 2.83
N VAL A 42 34.54 -17.22 1.84
CA VAL A 42 34.91 -15.80 1.99
C VAL A 42 33.74 -15.05 2.65
N PRO A 43 34.00 -14.22 3.68
CA PRO A 43 32.95 -13.44 4.34
C PRO A 43 32.10 -12.64 3.34
N GLY A 44 30.78 -12.77 3.46
CA GLY A 44 29.82 -12.11 2.57
C GLY A 44 29.49 -12.87 1.29
N ARG A 45 30.22 -13.94 0.94
CA ARG A 45 29.94 -14.76 -0.27
C ARG A 45 29.02 -15.95 -0.02
N SER A 46 28.73 -16.28 1.24
CA SER A 46 27.76 -17.31 1.63
C SER A 46 26.32 -16.79 1.74
N ASN A 47 26.12 -15.46 1.68
CA ASN A 47 24.83 -14.80 1.88
C ASN A 47 24.55 -13.68 0.85
N ASN A 48 25.23 -13.73 -0.31
CA ASN A 48 25.03 -12.84 -1.46
C ASN A 48 24.16 -13.46 -2.58
N CYS A 49 23.23 -14.35 -2.25
CA CYS A 49 22.47 -15.14 -3.24
C CYS A 49 21.70 -14.27 -4.25
N ALA A 50 21.22 -13.10 -3.81
CA ALA A 50 20.58 -12.12 -4.69
C ALA A 50 21.56 -11.55 -5.74
N ASP A 51 22.76 -11.17 -5.33
CA ASP A 51 23.76 -10.67 -6.26
C ASP A 51 24.30 -11.77 -7.19
N CYS A 52 24.52 -12.98 -6.66
CA CYS A 52 24.83 -14.17 -7.47
C CYS A 52 23.81 -14.37 -8.60
N SER A 53 22.52 -14.19 -8.29
CA SER A 53 21.44 -14.35 -9.28
C SER A 53 21.41 -13.23 -10.32
N ARG A 54 21.68 -11.97 -9.93
CA ARG A 54 21.76 -10.83 -10.86
C ARG A 54 22.97 -10.94 -11.77
N SER A 55 24.15 -11.15 -11.19
CA SER A 55 25.42 -11.28 -11.88
C SER A 55 25.39 -12.44 -12.89
N PHE A 56 24.84 -13.59 -12.50
CA PHE A 56 24.67 -14.72 -13.41
C PHE A 56 23.84 -14.33 -14.63
N LEU A 57 22.73 -13.62 -14.44
CA LEU A 57 21.91 -13.20 -15.57
C LEU A 57 22.58 -12.11 -16.43
N SER A 58 23.34 -11.18 -15.84
CA SER A 58 24.19 -10.26 -16.61
C SER A 58 25.12 -11.06 -17.54
N THR A 59 25.84 -12.06 -17.01
CA THR A 59 26.72 -12.91 -17.83
C THR A 59 25.93 -13.70 -18.87
N TRP A 60 24.80 -14.29 -18.49
CA TRP A 60 23.92 -15.04 -19.40
C TRP A 60 23.47 -14.18 -20.58
N PHE A 61 23.20 -12.89 -20.37
CA PHE A 61 22.76 -11.97 -21.41
C PHE A 61 23.90 -11.27 -22.16
N GLY A 62 25.16 -11.54 -21.82
CA GLY A 62 26.35 -11.08 -22.56
C GLY A 62 27.20 -10.02 -21.86
N ASP A 63 26.96 -9.74 -20.58
CA ASP A 63 27.73 -8.81 -19.75
C ASP A 63 28.36 -9.56 -18.56
N PRO A 64 29.57 -10.14 -18.72
CA PRO A 64 30.23 -10.91 -17.67
C PRO A 64 30.41 -10.11 -16.37
N GLN A 65 29.82 -10.57 -15.26
CA GLN A 65 29.92 -9.88 -13.97
C GLN A 65 30.16 -10.86 -12.82
N VAL A 66 31.23 -10.72 -12.06
CA VAL A 66 31.39 -11.47 -10.81
C VAL A 66 30.40 -10.93 -9.78
N SER A 67 29.86 -11.79 -8.94
CA SER A 67 29.04 -11.35 -7.81
C SER A 67 29.90 -10.70 -6.74
N ALA A 68 29.41 -9.61 -6.18
CA ALA A 68 29.98 -8.95 -5.03
C ALA A 68 29.76 -9.79 -3.76
N PRO A 69 30.74 -9.84 -2.85
CA PRO A 69 30.46 -10.26 -1.48
C PRO A 69 29.50 -9.25 -0.84
N ARG A 70 28.65 -9.74 0.07
CA ARG A 70 27.75 -8.88 0.84
C ARG A 70 28.55 -7.91 1.72
N THR A 71 28.17 -6.64 1.68
CA THR A 71 28.57 -5.67 2.71
C THR A 71 27.86 -6.00 4.02
N LEU A 72 28.62 -6.31 5.07
CA LEU A 72 28.05 -6.72 6.36
C LEU A 72 27.37 -5.52 7.05
N ASP A 73 26.07 -5.63 7.30
CA ASP A 73 25.32 -4.70 8.16
C ASP A 73 25.76 -4.82 9.62
N SER A 74 25.52 -3.78 10.43
CA SER A 74 25.62 -3.87 11.88
C SER A 74 24.29 -4.33 12.49
N ASN A 75 24.34 -5.34 13.36
CA ASN A 75 23.28 -5.71 14.28
C ASN A 75 22.99 -4.58 15.28
N ARG A 76 21.84 -4.66 15.97
CA ARG A 76 21.42 -3.67 16.98
C ARG A 76 22.40 -3.52 18.15
N ASP A 77 23.22 -4.53 18.39
CA ASP A 77 24.28 -4.56 19.41
C ASP A 77 25.65 -4.05 18.90
N GLY A 78 25.73 -3.62 17.63
CA GLY A 78 26.95 -3.14 17.00
C GLY A 78 27.86 -4.24 16.42
N THR A 79 27.49 -5.52 16.54
CA THR A 79 28.22 -6.62 15.89
C THR A 79 27.91 -6.70 14.40
N LEU A 80 28.80 -7.28 13.59
CA LEU A 80 28.56 -7.43 12.15
C LEU A 80 27.66 -8.64 11.86
N ASP A 81 26.61 -8.42 11.07
CA ASP A 81 25.72 -9.45 10.57
C ASP A 81 26.37 -10.21 9.41
N ARG A 82 26.87 -11.40 9.76
CA ARG A 82 27.55 -12.33 8.86
C ARG A 82 26.63 -13.40 8.26
N GLN A 83 25.34 -13.39 8.60
CA GLN A 83 24.45 -14.51 8.28
C GLN A 83 23.26 -14.10 7.43
N SER A 84 22.71 -12.89 7.61
CA SER A 84 21.52 -12.48 6.85
C SER A 84 21.83 -12.21 5.38
N PRO A 85 20.85 -12.38 4.48
CA PRO A 85 20.99 -12.04 3.06
C PRO A 85 21.16 -10.52 2.84
N GLU A 86 21.40 -10.13 1.59
CA GLU A 86 21.37 -8.72 1.16
C GLU A 86 20.09 -8.01 1.68
N ARG A 87 20.26 -6.86 2.33
CA ARG A 87 19.14 -6.02 2.75
C ARG A 87 18.34 -5.61 1.51
N ASP A 88 17.02 -5.78 1.58
CA ASP A 88 16.12 -5.51 0.46
C ASP A 88 16.40 -6.32 -0.81
N ALA A 89 17.04 -7.49 -0.69
CA ALA A 89 17.39 -8.41 -1.80
C ALA A 89 16.29 -8.53 -2.87
N ASN A 90 15.04 -8.80 -2.44
CA ASN A 90 13.91 -8.96 -3.34
C ASN A 90 13.54 -7.66 -4.08
N ALA A 91 13.56 -6.52 -3.39
CA ALA A 91 13.28 -5.23 -4.02
C ALA A 91 14.38 -4.87 -5.02
N ASN A 92 15.64 -5.15 -4.67
CA ASN A 92 16.78 -4.88 -5.55
C ASN A 92 16.73 -5.77 -6.80
N MET A 93 16.28 -7.01 -6.66
CA MET A 93 16.03 -7.93 -7.78
C MET A 93 14.92 -7.42 -8.70
N ILE A 94 13.80 -6.96 -8.13
CA ILE A 94 12.66 -6.40 -8.88
C ILE A 94 13.08 -5.15 -9.65
N ARG A 95 13.87 -4.26 -9.04
CA ARG A 95 14.42 -3.07 -9.72
C ARG A 95 15.36 -3.45 -10.86
N TRP A 96 16.23 -4.43 -10.64
CA TRP A 96 17.17 -4.91 -11.66
C TRP A 96 16.42 -5.58 -12.85
N ALA A 97 15.42 -6.41 -12.56
CA ALA A 97 14.67 -7.13 -13.59
C ALA A 97 13.58 -6.30 -14.27
N GLY A 98 13.13 -5.21 -13.65
CA GLY A 98 12.01 -4.38 -14.15
C GLY A 98 10.63 -5.04 -14.02
N ALA A 99 10.49 -6.10 -13.21
CA ALA A 99 9.23 -6.79 -12.98
C ALA A 99 9.15 -7.45 -11.59
N PRO A 100 7.93 -7.62 -11.04
CA PRO A 100 7.75 -8.26 -9.74
C PRO A 100 7.93 -9.78 -9.85
N HIS A 101 8.33 -10.39 -8.74
CA HIS A 101 8.28 -11.84 -8.58
C HIS A 101 6.85 -12.35 -8.77
N GLN A 102 6.71 -13.36 -9.63
CA GLN A 102 5.48 -14.10 -9.84
C GLN A 102 5.45 -15.29 -8.90
N TYR A 103 4.31 -15.55 -8.27
CA TYR A 103 4.14 -16.78 -7.52
C TYR A 103 4.08 -17.96 -8.50
N ALA A 104 4.99 -18.91 -8.33
CA ALA A 104 5.05 -20.11 -9.16
C ALA A 104 4.20 -21.25 -8.55
N GLY A 105 4.11 -21.32 -7.22
CA GLY A 105 3.35 -22.33 -6.49
C GLY A 105 4.17 -22.96 -5.35
N ARG A 106 3.62 -24.02 -4.75
CA ARG A 106 4.29 -24.82 -3.71
C ARG A 106 4.91 -26.08 -4.28
N GLY A 107 6.04 -26.50 -3.70
CA GLY A 107 6.70 -27.76 -4.03
C GLY A 107 6.97 -27.93 -5.52
N GLU A 108 6.86 -29.16 -6.02
CA GLU A 108 7.18 -29.52 -7.40
C GLU A 108 6.39 -28.71 -8.45
N ALA A 109 5.11 -28.41 -8.18
CA ALA A 109 4.26 -27.66 -9.10
C ALA A 109 4.80 -26.26 -9.41
N GLY A 110 5.43 -25.59 -8.42
CA GLY A 110 6.07 -24.29 -8.63
C GLY A 110 7.24 -24.38 -9.61
N TYR A 111 8.12 -25.37 -9.42
CA TYR A 111 9.26 -25.58 -10.31
C TYR A 111 8.84 -25.99 -11.72
N GLN A 112 7.80 -26.81 -11.86
CA GLN A 112 7.23 -27.17 -13.16
C GLN A 112 6.70 -25.94 -13.90
N ARG A 113 6.00 -25.04 -13.21
CA ARG A 113 5.50 -23.79 -13.80
C ARG A 113 6.61 -22.91 -14.36
N ILE A 114 7.72 -22.78 -13.63
CA ILE A 114 8.91 -22.04 -14.08
C ILE A 114 9.50 -22.68 -15.33
N ALA A 115 9.72 -24.00 -15.31
CA ALA A 115 10.26 -24.72 -16.45
C ALA A 115 9.37 -24.55 -17.69
N ASP A 116 8.05 -24.57 -17.52
CA ASP A 116 7.10 -24.40 -18.61
C ASP A 116 7.06 -22.97 -19.16
N ASP A 117 7.15 -21.95 -18.30
CA ASP A 117 7.29 -20.54 -18.73
C ASP A 117 8.54 -20.37 -19.60
N LEU A 118 9.68 -20.90 -19.17
CA LEU A 118 10.94 -20.81 -19.92
C LEU A 118 10.92 -21.63 -21.22
N ARG A 119 10.30 -22.81 -21.22
CA ARG A 119 10.11 -23.59 -22.45
C ARG A 119 9.24 -22.83 -23.46
N ARG A 120 8.16 -22.20 -23.00
CA ARG A 120 7.29 -21.37 -23.85
C ARG A 120 7.99 -20.12 -24.39
N ALA A 121 8.84 -19.48 -23.58
CA ALA A 121 9.60 -18.30 -23.99
C ALA A 121 10.75 -18.64 -24.96
N GLY A 122 11.19 -19.90 -24.99
CA GLY A 122 12.18 -20.41 -25.94
C GLY A 122 13.63 -20.30 -25.48
N PRO A 123 14.59 -20.79 -26.30
CA PRO A 123 16.01 -20.75 -25.99
C PRO A 123 16.51 -19.33 -25.66
N GLY A 124 17.37 -19.22 -24.65
CA GLY A 124 17.90 -17.94 -24.16
C GLY A 124 17.04 -17.28 -23.08
N SER A 125 15.79 -17.70 -22.91
CA SER A 125 14.96 -17.28 -21.76
C SER A 125 15.59 -17.70 -20.43
N ALA A 126 15.32 -16.92 -19.39
CA ALA A 126 15.88 -17.14 -18.06
C ALA A 126 14.91 -16.68 -16.98
N ALA A 127 15.13 -17.11 -15.74
CA ALA A 127 14.43 -16.62 -14.58
C ALA A 127 15.37 -16.43 -13.40
N VAL A 128 15.11 -15.40 -12.61
CA VAL A 128 15.46 -15.43 -11.18
C VAL A 128 14.42 -16.29 -10.49
N VAL A 129 14.86 -17.23 -9.67
CA VAL A 129 14.03 -18.12 -8.86
C VAL A 129 14.28 -17.77 -7.40
N GLN A 130 13.20 -17.54 -6.65
CA GLN A 130 13.24 -17.30 -5.21
C GLN A 130 12.43 -18.39 -4.51
N VAL A 131 13.02 -18.97 -3.46
CA VAL A 131 12.32 -19.92 -2.59
C VAL A 131 12.26 -19.39 -1.18
N ASN A 132 11.11 -19.57 -0.52
CA ASN A 132 10.99 -19.37 0.91
C ASN A 132 11.18 -20.71 1.62
N TRP A 133 11.93 -20.72 2.72
CA TRP A 133 12.14 -21.93 3.52
C TRP A 133 11.14 -22.06 4.65
N ARG A 134 10.83 -23.30 5.03
CA ARG A 134 9.85 -23.62 6.08
C ARG A 134 10.16 -22.98 7.45
N ASN A 135 11.43 -22.78 7.75
CA ASN A 135 11.88 -22.26 9.06
C ASN A 135 12.29 -20.78 9.00
N GLY A 136 11.82 -20.04 7.99
CA GLY A 136 12.19 -18.65 7.75
C GLY A 136 13.43 -18.49 6.87
N GLY A 137 13.56 -17.30 6.29
CA GLY A 137 14.57 -17.03 5.25
C GLY A 137 14.18 -17.62 3.89
N GLY A 138 15.16 -17.68 3.00
CA GLY A 138 14.96 -18.14 1.64
C GLY A 138 16.25 -18.08 0.84
N HIS A 139 16.15 -18.45 -0.43
CA HIS A 139 17.30 -18.45 -1.34
C HIS A 139 16.92 -17.95 -2.72
N ALA A 140 17.88 -17.30 -3.38
CA ALA A 140 17.76 -16.84 -4.75
C ALA A 140 18.79 -17.55 -5.63
N PHE A 141 18.32 -18.05 -6.77
CA PHE A 141 19.13 -18.74 -7.78
C PHE A 141 18.47 -18.58 -9.15
N ASN A 142 18.93 -19.30 -10.18
CA ASN A 142 18.45 -19.11 -11.54
C ASN A 142 17.93 -20.40 -12.20
N ALA A 143 17.09 -20.21 -13.21
CA ALA A 143 16.74 -21.22 -14.19
C ALA A 143 16.90 -20.64 -15.60
N VAL A 144 17.47 -21.37 -16.54
CA VAL A 144 17.71 -20.90 -17.91
C VAL A 144 17.30 -21.93 -18.95
N ASN A 145 16.82 -21.47 -20.10
CA ASN A 145 16.56 -22.32 -21.26
C ASN A 145 17.78 -22.33 -22.19
N HIS A 146 18.72 -23.25 -21.94
CA HIS A 146 19.88 -23.45 -22.80
C HIS A 146 19.51 -24.41 -23.94
N ASN A 147 19.27 -23.87 -25.14
CA ASN A 147 18.97 -24.65 -26.36
C ASN A 147 17.78 -25.63 -26.22
N GLY A 148 16.71 -25.23 -25.52
CA GLY A 148 15.52 -26.04 -25.28
C GLY A 148 15.57 -26.87 -23.99
N ARG A 149 16.73 -26.93 -23.33
CA ARG A 149 16.92 -27.61 -22.04
C ARG A 149 16.83 -26.62 -20.89
N ILE A 150 16.00 -26.90 -19.89
CA ILE A 150 15.93 -26.10 -18.67
C ILE A 150 17.04 -26.53 -17.73
N VAL A 151 17.94 -25.60 -17.42
CA VAL A 151 19.05 -25.81 -16.49
C VAL A 151 18.84 -24.92 -15.28
N TRP A 152 18.90 -25.50 -14.09
CA TRP A 152 18.82 -24.80 -12.81
C TRP A 152 20.23 -24.53 -12.33
N VAL A 153 20.53 -23.28 -11.99
CA VAL A 153 21.89 -22.82 -11.70
C VAL A 153 21.89 -22.05 -10.40
N ASP A 154 22.74 -22.48 -9.48
CA ASP A 154 23.05 -21.74 -8.27
C ASP A 154 24.54 -21.38 -8.28
N THR A 155 24.82 -20.16 -8.71
CA THR A 155 26.18 -19.64 -8.77
C THR A 155 26.78 -19.33 -7.41
N GLN A 156 25.96 -19.24 -6.34
CA GLN A 156 26.50 -19.09 -4.99
C GLN A 156 27.26 -20.36 -4.59
N SER A 157 26.67 -21.54 -4.83
CA SER A 157 27.28 -22.85 -4.56
C SER A 157 28.13 -23.39 -5.72
N GLY A 158 27.94 -22.87 -6.93
CA GLY A 158 28.57 -23.35 -8.17
C GLY A 158 27.88 -24.55 -8.80
N GLU A 159 26.63 -24.82 -8.41
CA GLU A 159 25.85 -25.96 -8.90
C GLU A 159 25.09 -25.63 -10.19
N ALA A 160 25.07 -26.57 -11.13
CA ALA A 160 24.22 -26.55 -12.31
C ALA A 160 23.57 -27.95 -12.47
N SER A 161 22.26 -27.99 -12.68
CA SER A 161 21.48 -29.22 -12.66
C SER A 161 20.35 -29.21 -13.69
N ASP A 162 20.04 -30.37 -14.26
CA ASP A 162 18.86 -30.58 -15.10
C ASP A 162 17.59 -30.77 -14.26
N SER A 163 17.75 -30.94 -12.94
CA SER A 163 16.65 -31.02 -11.97
C SER A 163 16.59 -29.77 -11.10
N PRO A 164 15.40 -29.38 -10.60
CA PRO A 164 15.28 -28.20 -9.76
C PRO A 164 16.14 -28.27 -8.49
N LEU A 165 16.78 -27.15 -8.16
CA LEU A 165 17.58 -26.99 -6.94
C LEU A 165 16.70 -26.50 -5.78
N HIS A 166 17.19 -26.67 -4.54
CA HIS A 166 16.57 -26.13 -3.31
C HIS A 166 15.13 -26.60 -3.04
N THR A 167 14.76 -27.79 -3.50
CA THR A 167 13.39 -28.31 -3.45
C THR A 167 12.95 -28.80 -2.07
N ALA A 168 13.85 -29.41 -1.29
CA ALA A 168 13.49 -30.15 -0.08
C ALA A 168 12.94 -29.28 1.07
N GLN A 169 13.35 -28.01 1.15
CA GLN A 169 12.97 -27.09 2.22
C GLN A 169 12.09 -25.94 1.75
N ALA A 170 11.85 -25.83 0.44
CA ALA A 170 11.04 -24.76 -0.14
C ALA A 170 9.55 -24.96 0.17
N THR A 171 8.92 -23.97 0.82
CA THR A 171 7.46 -23.94 1.00
C THR A 171 6.78 -23.29 -0.18
N ASP A 172 7.36 -22.21 -0.69
CA ASP A 172 6.79 -21.34 -1.71
C ASP A 172 7.88 -20.95 -2.71
N VAL A 173 7.55 -21.05 -3.99
CA VAL A 173 8.46 -20.77 -5.11
C VAL A 173 7.92 -19.56 -5.88
N PHE A 174 8.81 -18.64 -6.19
CA PHE A 174 8.55 -17.45 -6.97
C PHE A 174 9.58 -17.31 -8.09
N HIS A 175 9.25 -16.58 -9.15
CA HIS A 175 10.19 -16.29 -10.21
C HIS A 175 9.95 -14.98 -10.93
N ILE A 176 11.00 -14.40 -11.50
CA ILE A 176 10.90 -13.33 -12.49
C ILE A 176 11.36 -13.91 -13.83
N PRO A 177 10.45 -14.35 -14.71
CA PRO A 177 10.83 -14.89 -16.00
C PRO A 177 11.12 -13.78 -17.00
N LEU A 178 12.19 -13.95 -17.75
CA LEU A 178 12.73 -13.05 -18.77
C LEU A 178 12.80 -13.80 -20.11
N ASP A 179 12.49 -13.08 -21.19
CA ASP A 179 12.76 -13.57 -22.55
C ASP A 179 14.26 -13.54 -22.89
N ALA A 180 14.59 -14.01 -24.09
CA ALA A 180 15.96 -13.98 -24.61
C ALA A 180 16.50 -12.55 -24.86
N ASN A 181 15.75 -11.48 -24.58
CA ASN A 181 16.20 -10.09 -24.66
C ASN A 181 16.23 -9.42 -23.27
N GLN A 182 16.22 -10.21 -22.19
CA GLN A 182 16.18 -9.73 -20.81
C GLN A 182 14.90 -8.91 -20.50
N ARG A 183 13.82 -9.11 -21.27
CA ARG A 183 12.54 -8.46 -21.01
C ARG A 183 11.65 -9.36 -20.16
N PRO A 184 11.00 -8.85 -19.12
CA PRO A 184 10.06 -9.65 -18.33
C PRO A 184 8.92 -10.21 -19.17
N LEU A 185 8.60 -11.51 -19.00
CA LEU A 185 7.43 -12.12 -19.65
C LEU A 185 6.12 -11.60 -19.04
N TYR A 186 6.15 -11.26 -17.75
CA TYR A 186 5.03 -10.72 -17.00
C TYR A 186 5.44 -9.37 -16.41
N PRO A 187 5.52 -8.32 -17.24
CA PRO A 187 5.86 -6.98 -16.75
C PRO A 187 4.80 -6.50 -15.76
N ALA A 188 5.19 -5.62 -14.84
CA ALA A 188 4.21 -4.94 -14.00
C ALA A 188 3.14 -4.29 -14.89
N PRO A 189 1.84 -4.36 -14.55
CA PRO A 189 0.83 -3.69 -15.33
C PRO A 189 1.16 -2.20 -15.40
N GLU A 190 1.51 -1.72 -16.59
CA GLU A 190 1.61 -0.30 -16.86
C GLU A 190 0.27 0.34 -16.48
N GLN A 191 0.29 1.38 -15.65
CA GLN A 191 -0.88 2.24 -15.52
C GLN A 191 -1.14 2.82 -16.90
N ARG A 192 -2.14 2.27 -17.60
CA ARG A 192 -2.58 2.74 -18.92
C ARG A 192 -3.17 4.14 -18.78
N GLY A 193 -2.30 5.15 -18.80
CA GLY A 193 -2.61 6.44 -19.39
C GLY A 193 -2.95 6.22 -20.86
N GLN A 194 -4.02 6.86 -21.31
CA GLN A 194 -4.40 6.90 -22.72
C GLN A 194 -3.20 7.40 -23.54
N GLN A 195 -2.70 6.56 -24.46
CA GLN A 195 -1.95 7.04 -25.60
C GLN A 195 -2.77 6.73 -26.84
N SER A 196 -3.27 7.81 -27.45
CA SER A 196 -3.69 7.89 -28.84
C SER A 196 -2.59 7.32 -29.74
N GLY A 197 -2.98 6.49 -30.70
CA GLY A 197 -2.06 6.01 -31.73
C GLY A 197 -1.61 7.14 -32.63
N GLU A 198 -0.33 7.49 -32.56
CA GLU A 198 0.39 8.13 -33.67
C GLU A 198 1.16 7.05 -34.42
N GLN A 199 0.68 6.72 -35.62
CA GLN A 199 1.42 5.89 -36.57
C GLN A 199 2.55 6.73 -37.16
N HIS A 200 3.78 6.52 -36.70
CA HIS A 200 4.96 6.89 -37.45
C HIS A 200 5.31 5.78 -38.45
N THR A 201 5.02 6.02 -39.73
CA THR A 201 5.53 5.20 -40.84
C THR A 201 6.88 5.78 -41.31
N PRO A 202 7.91 4.96 -41.59
CA PRO A 202 9.18 5.45 -42.14
C PRO A 202 9.04 5.78 -43.64
N PRO A 203 9.81 6.75 -44.19
CA PRO A 203 9.75 7.09 -45.60
C PRO A 203 10.59 6.10 -46.41
N ASN A 204 10.05 5.58 -47.52
CA ASN A 204 10.89 5.03 -48.58
C ASN A 204 10.46 5.55 -49.96
N ARG A 205 11.48 5.95 -50.73
CA ARG A 205 11.42 6.37 -52.12
C ARG A 205 11.05 5.20 -53.04
N ALA A 206 10.22 5.44 -54.06
CA ALA A 206 10.55 5.23 -55.48
C ALA A 206 9.33 5.51 -56.39
N ASP A 207 9.52 6.46 -57.30
CA ASP A 207 9.10 6.57 -58.71
C ASP A 207 7.80 5.93 -59.24
N GLY A 208 7.05 6.72 -60.04
CA GLY A 208 6.49 6.21 -61.30
C GLY A 208 5.01 6.44 -61.65
N GLN A 209 4.61 7.71 -61.85
CA GLN A 209 3.60 8.23 -62.80
C GLN A 209 2.11 7.77 -62.82
N PRO A 210 1.19 8.65 -63.30
CA PRO A 210 -0.26 8.63 -62.98
C PRO A 210 -1.15 8.29 -64.18
N ARG A 211 -2.43 7.94 -63.96
CA ARG A 211 -3.54 8.25 -64.88
C ARG A 211 -4.88 8.50 -64.17
N ASP A 212 -5.52 9.57 -64.61
CA ASP A 212 -6.87 10.06 -64.32
C ASP A 212 -8.00 9.08 -64.65
N ALA A 213 -9.12 9.19 -63.91
CA ALA A 213 -10.44 9.54 -64.45
C ALA A 213 -11.56 9.38 -63.39
N THR A 214 -12.23 10.49 -63.06
CA THR A 214 -13.59 10.57 -62.51
C THR A 214 -14.62 10.48 -63.65
N PRO A 215 -15.95 10.59 -63.41
CA PRO A 215 -16.89 9.94 -62.48
C PRO A 215 -18.07 9.28 -63.27
N THR A 216 -19.16 8.85 -62.59
CA THR A 216 -20.60 9.19 -62.91
C THR A 216 -21.60 8.03 -62.71
N GLN A 217 -22.56 8.27 -61.78
CA GLN A 217 -24.01 7.94 -61.77
C GLN A 217 -24.52 6.47 -61.76
N ARG A 218 -25.38 6.09 -60.78
CA ARG A 218 -26.89 6.16 -60.75
C ARG A 218 -27.44 4.90 -61.45
N GLU A 219 -28.30 4.05 -60.85
CA GLU A 219 -29.69 4.25 -60.47
C GLU A 219 -30.26 2.98 -59.78
N THR A 220 -31.22 3.20 -58.84
CA THR A 220 -32.51 2.47 -58.60
C THR A 220 -32.50 0.97 -58.26
N SER A 221 -33.39 0.38 -57.46
CA SER A 221 -34.63 0.71 -56.73
C SER A 221 -34.83 -0.42 -55.68
N ASP A 222 -35.50 -0.25 -54.56
CA ASP A 222 -36.96 -0.46 -54.47
C ASP A 222 -37.55 0.11 -53.18
N ALA A 223 -38.80 0.52 -53.32
CA ALA A 223 -39.63 1.26 -52.39
C ALA A 223 -40.72 0.39 -51.75
N ASN A 224 -41.15 0.75 -50.52
CA ASN A 224 -42.55 1.06 -50.18
C ASN A 224 -42.60 1.54 -48.70
N SER A 225 -42.93 2.80 -48.42
CA SER A 225 -44.29 3.39 -48.25
C SER A 225 -44.96 2.95 -46.94
N GLY A 226 -45.54 3.83 -46.10
CA GLY A 226 -45.87 5.26 -46.20
C GLY A 226 -45.77 5.95 -44.83
N ASP A 227 -45.45 7.24 -44.76
CA ASP A 227 -46.33 8.42 -45.00
C ASP A 227 -47.43 8.55 -43.92
N ASN A 228 -47.68 9.70 -43.26
CA ASN A 228 -47.27 11.06 -43.59
C ASN A 228 -47.57 12.07 -42.45
N ARG A 229 -46.69 13.09 -42.32
CA ARG A 229 -46.92 14.55 -42.18
C ARG A 229 -47.86 15.13 -41.10
N ALA A 230 -47.74 16.37 -40.61
CA ALA A 230 -46.88 17.57 -40.75
C ALA A 230 -47.27 18.47 -39.52
N ALA A 231 -46.59 19.53 -39.09
CA ALA A 231 -45.99 20.65 -39.81
C ALA A 231 -45.14 21.54 -38.86
N HIS A 232 -44.08 22.12 -39.40
CA HIS A 232 -43.45 23.39 -38.98
C HIS A 232 -44.16 24.55 -39.76
N PRO A 233 -44.04 25.87 -39.46
CA PRO A 233 -42.76 26.54 -39.16
C PRO A 233 -42.75 27.90 -38.40
N SER A 234 -41.51 28.40 -38.20
CA SER A 234 -41.04 29.79 -38.24
C SER A 234 -41.33 30.84 -37.14
N THR A 235 -40.21 31.39 -36.62
CA THR A 235 -39.84 32.80 -36.34
C THR A 235 -40.81 33.72 -35.60
N ASP A 236 -40.37 34.29 -34.47
CA ASP A 236 -40.12 35.75 -34.35
C ASP A 236 -39.62 36.16 -32.95
N ARG A 237 -38.67 37.10 -32.95
CA ARG A 237 -38.30 37.96 -31.82
C ARG A 237 -38.79 39.37 -32.14
N PRO A 238 -39.34 40.10 -31.16
CA PRO A 238 -38.79 41.44 -30.93
C PRO A 238 -38.57 41.75 -29.44
N THR A 239 -37.71 42.75 -29.24
CA THR A 239 -37.29 43.32 -27.97
C THR A 239 -37.89 44.73 -27.90
N SER A 240 -38.45 45.18 -26.77
CA SER A 240 -38.43 46.61 -26.38
C SER A 240 -38.91 46.76 -24.91
N THR A 241 -38.04 47.09 -23.94
CA THR A 241 -37.55 48.41 -23.47
C THR A 241 -38.42 49.03 -22.36
N GLN A 242 -37.89 49.12 -21.14
CA GLN A 242 -37.82 50.34 -20.32
C GLN A 242 -36.90 50.13 -19.09
N GLN A 243 -36.09 51.14 -18.80
CA GLN A 243 -35.05 51.34 -17.76
C GLN A 243 -35.33 52.72 -17.11
N PRO A 244 -34.59 53.21 -16.08
CA PRO A 244 -34.30 52.77 -14.70
C PRO A 244 -34.78 53.88 -13.67
N PRO A 245 -34.35 54.07 -12.38
CA PRO A 245 -32.95 54.20 -11.85
C PRO A 245 -32.62 53.81 -10.36
N THR A 246 -31.31 53.68 -10.07
CA THR A 246 -30.48 54.12 -8.89
C THR A 246 -30.66 53.72 -7.39
N ALA A 247 -29.49 53.40 -6.78
CA ALA A 247 -28.90 53.83 -5.47
C ALA A 247 -28.97 52.96 -4.17
N GLU A 248 -27.91 53.15 -3.34
CA GLU A 248 -27.27 52.30 -2.30
C GLU A 248 -27.74 52.49 -0.81
N ARG A 249 -27.42 51.50 0.07
CA ARG A 249 -27.07 51.41 1.56
C ARG A 249 -27.76 52.35 2.62
N PRO A 250 -27.72 52.11 3.97
CA PRO A 250 -26.72 51.42 4.84
C PRO A 250 -27.24 50.60 6.08
N SER A 251 -26.31 50.18 6.97
CA SER A 251 -26.41 49.45 8.28
C SER A 251 -27.16 50.17 9.43
N PRO A 252 -27.33 49.59 10.65
CA PRO A 252 -26.35 49.76 11.76
C PRO A 252 -26.28 48.65 12.87
N ASP A 253 -25.43 48.92 13.87
CA ASP A 253 -24.91 48.14 15.02
C ASP A 253 -25.65 48.36 16.38
N ARG A 254 -25.58 47.33 17.26
CA ARG A 254 -25.35 47.30 18.75
C ARG A 254 -26.38 47.86 19.79
N ILE A 255 -26.66 47.07 20.86
CA ILE A 255 -26.38 47.32 22.33
C ILE A 255 -27.12 46.31 23.27
N THR A 256 -26.40 45.93 24.35
CA THR A 256 -26.64 45.07 25.55
C THR A 256 -27.74 45.57 26.53
N PRO A 257 -28.16 44.80 27.57
CA PRO A 257 -27.51 44.87 28.91
C PRO A 257 -27.47 43.55 29.74
N GLY A 258 -26.64 43.53 30.79
CA GLY A 258 -26.44 42.42 31.76
C GLY A 258 -27.33 42.50 33.03
N PRO A 259 -26.84 42.11 34.23
CA PRO A 259 -27.18 40.84 34.91
C PRO A 259 -27.79 41.00 36.33
N GLU A 260 -28.53 40.01 36.85
CA GLU A 260 -28.86 39.89 38.29
C GLU A 260 -28.94 38.43 38.78
N THR A 261 -28.46 38.22 40.01
CA THR A 261 -28.48 37.01 40.86
C THR A 261 -29.87 36.78 41.50
N PRO A 262 -30.11 35.62 42.17
CA PRO A 262 -30.00 35.65 43.64
C PRO A 262 -29.47 34.37 44.33
N ASP A 263 -29.00 34.64 45.54
CA ASP A 263 -28.46 33.83 46.63
C ASP A 263 -29.53 33.04 47.41
N ALA A 264 -29.19 31.85 47.98
CA ALA A 264 -29.75 31.33 49.24
C ALA A 264 -29.05 30.05 49.77
N ARG A 265 -28.03 30.26 50.62
CA ARG A 265 -27.66 29.60 51.91
C ARG A 265 -28.32 28.27 52.36
N ARG A 266 -27.50 27.36 52.93
CA ARG A 266 -27.32 27.00 54.40
C ARG A 266 -26.52 25.69 54.55
N GLN A 267 -25.34 25.67 55.21
CA GLN A 267 -25.07 25.37 56.66
C GLN A 267 -25.32 23.88 57.02
N ASP A 268 -24.50 23.10 57.74
CA ASP A 268 -23.30 23.28 58.58
C ASP A 268 -22.66 21.89 58.90
N ALA A 269 -21.43 21.91 59.42
CA ALA A 269 -20.87 21.07 60.50
C ALA A 269 -19.76 20.01 60.22
N VAL A 270 -18.64 20.25 60.91
CA VAL A 270 -17.51 19.39 61.36
C VAL A 270 -17.51 19.49 62.92
N PRO A 271 -16.72 18.77 63.78
CA PRO A 271 -15.65 17.77 63.57
C PRO A 271 -15.50 16.63 64.63
N SER A 272 -14.44 15.81 64.44
CA SER A 272 -13.46 15.31 65.46
C SER A 272 -13.44 13.84 65.96
N ASP A 273 -12.19 13.32 65.92
CA ASP A 273 -11.45 12.46 66.87
C ASP A 273 -11.11 10.97 66.57
N VAL A 274 -9.82 10.69 66.81
CA VAL A 274 -8.93 9.52 66.57
C VAL A 274 -8.95 8.55 67.78
N PRO A 275 -8.41 7.29 67.75
CA PRO A 275 -6.97 6.98 67.62
C PRO A 275 -6.57 5.65 66.91
N HIS A 276 -5.29 5.53 66.53
CA HIS A 276 -4.61 4.33 65.99
C HIS A 276 -4.41 3.20 67.02
N PRO A 277 -4.13 1.95 66.57
CA PRO A 277 -2.79 1.40 66.84
C PRO A 277 -2.13 0.53 65.73
N VAL A 278 -0.80 0.69 65.69
CA VAL A 278 0.38 -0.08 65.20
C VAL A 278 0.23 -1.56 64.69
N THR A 279 0.74 -1.76 63.45
CA THR A 279 1.33 -2.91 62.66
C THR A 279 1.55 -4.32 63.27
N PRO A 280 1.54 -5.46 62.48
CA PRO A 280 2.54 -5.77 61.42
C PRO A 280 2.16 -6.63 60.17
N HIS A 281 2.82 -6.27 59.05
CA HIS A 281 3.31 -7.04 57.87
C HIS A 281 2.57 -8.25 57.21
N SER A 282 2.23 -8.02 55.91
CA SER A 282 2.28 -8.91 54.70
C SER A 282 1.14 -9.91 54.41
N PRO A 283 0.86 -10.30 53.13
CA PRO A 283 1.25 -9.75 51.82
C PRO A 283 0.05 -9.29 50.93
N VAL A 284 0.36 -8.52 49.89
CA VAL A 284 -0.57 -7.98 48.86
C VAL A 284 -0.89 -9.07 47.82
N PRO A 285 -2.15 -9.29 47.39
CA PRO A 285 -2.43 -10.12 46.22
C PRO A 285 -2.10 -9.36 44.93
N SER A 286 -1.56 -10.08 43.95
CA SER A 286 -1.06 -9.57 42.66
C SER A 286 -2.12 -8.83 41.85
N ARG A 287 -1.65 -7.81 41.10
CA ARG A 287 -2.40 -6.88 40.26
C ARG A 287 -3.02 -7.47 38.98
N GLU A 288 -2.98 -8.78 38.77
CA GLU A 288 -3.33 -9.39 37.48
C GLU A 288 -4.82 -9.79 37.35
N ALA A 289 -5.62 -9.73 38.42
CA ALA A 289 -7.01 -10.21 38.38
C ALA A 289 -8.09 -9.11 38.39
N THR A 290 -7.73 -7.83 38.41
CA THR A 290 -8.67 -6.73 38.72
C THR A 290 -9.02 -5.82 37.53
N ALA A 291 -8.27 -5.87 36.42
CA ALA A 291 -8.49 -4.96 35.28
C ALA A 291 -9.71 -5.37 34.41
N ALA A 292 -9.96 -6.67 34.24
CA ALA A 292 -11.03 -7.16 33.36
C ALA A 292 -12.47 -6.85 33.88
N ARG A 293 -12.65 -6.66 35.19
CA ARG A 293 -13.99 -6.43 35.77
C ARG A 293 -14.45 -4.96 35.75
N TYR A 294 -13.57 -4.01 35.41
CA TYR A 294 -13.89 -2.58 35.42
C TYR A 294 -14.28 -1.99 34.05
N LEU A 295 -14.14 -2.75 32.96
CA LEU A 295 -14.37 -2.26 31.59
C LEU A 295 -15.80 -2.49 31.06
N ALA A 296 -16.66 -3.20 31.80
CA ALA A 296 -18.00 -3.59 31.35
C ALA A 296 -19.13 -2.57 31.67
N GLN A 297 -18.79 -1.34 32.09
CA GLN A 297 -19.79 -0.31 32.39
C GLN A 297 -19.49 1.01 31.66
N SER A 298 -20.52 1.48 30.96
CA SER A 298 -20.74 2.74 30.23
C SER A 298 -20.03 2.94 28.87
N VAL A 299 -20.83 2.77 27.80
CA VAL A 299 -20.65 3.46 26.51
C VAL A 299 -21.95 4.23 26.24
N ASP A 300 -21.87 5.55 26.38
CA ASP A 300 -22.87 6.49 25.88
C ASP A 300 -22.21 7.32 24.77
N LEU A 301 -22.88 7.43 23.63
CA LEU A 301 -22.37 7.94 22.36
C LEU A 301 -22.79 9.40 22.20
N ASN A 302 -21.86 10.37 22.28
CA ASN A 302 -21.97 11.68 21.64
C ASN A 302 -20.59 12.38 21.54
N GLY A 303 -20.28 12.95 20.36
CA GLY A 303 -18.97 13.52 19.99
C GLY A 303 -18.56 14.82 20.70
N PRO A 304 -17.39 15.43 20.36
CA PRO A 304 -17.40 16.42 19.28
C PRO A 304 -16.13 16.50 18.40
N THR A 305 -16.28 17.25 17.31
CA THR A 305 -15.31 17.66 16.27
C THR A 305 -14.39 18.83 16.71
N TYR A 306 -13.56 19.33 15.77
CA TYR A 306 -12.69 20.54 15.77
C TYR A 306 -11.19 20.25 16.04
N GLY A 307 -10.19 20.96 15.50
CA GLY A 307 -10.12 22.21 14.75
C GLY A 307 -8.64 22.56 14.45
N ARG A 308 -8.41 23.59 13.65
CA ARG A 308 -7.16 23.96 12.97
C ARG A 308 -6.31 24.99 13.75
N HIS A 309 -4.99 25.00 13.49
CA HIS A 309 -3.95 26.06 13.72
C HIS A 309 -3.24 26.12 15.10
N PRO A 310 -2.04 26.78 15.24
CA PRO A 310 -1.13 27.45 14.28
C PRO A 310 0.36 27.02 14.38
N ILE A 311 1.17 27.58 13.46
CA ILE A 311 2.64 27.49 13.38
C ILE A 311 3.29 28.35 14.49
N GLY A 312 4.32 27.80 15.15
CA GLY A 312 5.19 28.47 16.12
C GLY A 312 6.68 28.22 15.81
N PRO A 313 7.61 28.99 16.43
CA PRO A 313 8.67 29.69 15.72
C PRO A 313 9.96 28.89 15.46
N ALA A 314 10.70 29.38 14.48
CA ALA A 314 12.01 28.91 14.06
C ALA A 314 13.09 29.11 15.15
N GLU A 315 13.98 28.13 15.26
CA GLU A 315 15.23 28.17 16.03
C GLU A 315 16.45 27.98 15.10
N PRO A 316 17.67 28.36 15.52
CA PRO A 316 18.47 29.36 14.83
C PRO A 316 19.50 28.80 13.84
N ALA A 317 19.87 29.66 12.89
CA ALA A 317 20.78 29.41 11.79
C ALA A 317 22.14 28.80 12.22
N ALA A 318 22.45 27.66 11.63
CA ALA A 318 23.78 27.08 11.66
C ALA A 318 24.78 27.98 10.90
N ARG A 319 25.97 28.15 11.49
CA ARG A 319 27.09 28.94 10.97
C ARG A 319 27.54 28.44 9.59
N PRO A 320 27.96 29.32 8.67
CA PRO A 320 28.36 28.92 7.32
C PRO A 320 29.68 28.12 7.38
N GLN A 321 29.59 26.81 7.13
CA GLN A 321 30.75 26.03 6.73
C GLN A 321 31.20 26.55 5.37
N ARG A 322 32.46 26.97 5.26
CA ARG A 322 33.07 27.35 3.98
C ARG A 322 33.00 26.13 3.06
N GLN A 323 32.12 26.20 2.05
CA GLN A 323 32.09 25.24 0.96
C GLN A 323 33.46 25.27 0.28
N ARG A 324 34.18 24.14 0.37
CA ARG A 324 35.33 23.88 -0.50
C ARG A 324 34.79 23.94 -1.93
N ALA A 325 35.40 24.76 -2.78
CA ALA A 325 35.06 24.80 -4.19
C ALA A 325 35.23 23.39 -4.76
N GLU A 326 34.14 22.87 -5.33
CA GLU A 326 34.11 21.57 -5.99
C GLU A 326 35.12 21.59 -7.13
N THR A 327 35.96 20.56 -7.19
CA THR A 327 36.96 20.44 -8.25
C THR A 327 36.26 20.07 -9.56
N GLU A 328 36.87 20.45 -10.68
CA GLU A 328 36.36 20.15 -12.02
C GLU A 328 36.22 18.64 -12.29
N GLU A 329 36.96 17.82 -11.55
CA GLU A 329 36.88 16.35 -11.56
C GLU A 329 35.69 15.83 -10.75
N GLU A 330 35.49 16.33 -9.52
CA GLU A 330 34.29 16.03 -8.71
C GLU A 330 32.99 16.46 -9.42
N ARG A 331 33.02 17.60 -10.13
CA ARG A 331 31.88 18.08 -10.95
C ARG A 331 31.58 17.13 -12.11
N ARG A 332 32.61 16.68 -12.83
CA ARG A 332 32.46 15.77 -13.99
C ARG A 332 32.01 14.38 -13.58
N ASP A 333 32.44 13.91 -12.41
CA ASP A 333 32.02 12.61 -11.88
C ASP A 333 30.58 12.67 -11.37
N ARG A 334 30.19 13.77 -10.70
CA ARG A 334 28.78 14.04 -10.36
C ARG A 334 27.89 14.12 -11.61
N GLU A 335 28.35 14.79 -12.66
CA GLU A 335 27.63 14.91 -13.95
C GLU A 335 27.52 13.56 -14.66
N ARG A 336 28.55 12.69 -14.57
CA ARG A 336 28.50 11.31 -15.07
C ARG A 336 27.52 10.45 -14.28
N ASP A 337 27.55 10.56 -12.95
CA ASP A 337 26.67 9.82 -12.05
C ASP A 337 25.21 10.23 -12.26
N GLU A 338 24.93 11.53 -12.39
CA GLU A 338 23.57 12.05 -12.64
C GLU A 338 23.07 11.76 -14.06
N ALA A 339 23.96 11.64 -15.06
CA ALA A 339 23.60 11.18 -16.40
C ALA A 339 23.26 9.69 -16.46
N GLY A 340 23.79 8.88 -15.54
CA GLY A 340 23.46 7.47 -15.38
C GLY A 340 22.22 7.20 -14.51
N MET A 341 21.75 8.19 -13.75
CA MET A 341 20.56 8.07 -12.91
C MET A 341 19.27 8.19 -13.71
N THR A 342 18.27 7.39 -13.34
CA THR A 342 16.91 7.56 -13.87
C THR A 342 16.35 8.93 -13.45
N VAL A 343 15.47 9.50 -14.27
CA VAL A 343 14.76 10.76 -14.00
C VAL A 343 14.19 10.81 -12.58
N VAL A 344 13.53 9.72 -12.17
CA VAL A 344 12.92 9.58 -10.85
C VAL A 344 13.96 9.64 -9.74
N HIS A 345 15.09 8.94 -9.88
CA HIS A 345 16.14 8.93 -8.86
C HIS A 345 16.78 10.32 -8.68
N ARG A 346 17.02 11.04 -9.78
CA ARG A 346 17.48 12.44 -9.75
C ARG A 346 16.51 13.35 -8.98
N GLN A 347 15.21 13.22 -9.24
CA GLN A 347 14.19 14.01 -8.56
C GLN A 347 14.07 13.64 -7.08
N LEU A 348 14.20 12.34 -6.72
CA LEU A 348 14.18 11.89 -5.32
C LEU A 348 15.36 12.42 -4.50
N LYS A 349 16.56 12.49 -5.08
CA LYS A 349 17.74 13.10 -4.43
C LYS A 349 17.44 14.54 -4.01
N ARG A 350 16.80 15.32 -4.88
CA ARG A 350 16.39 16.71 -4.63
C ARG A 350 15.24 16.83 -3.64
N VAL A 351 14.30 15.88 -3.68
CA VAL A 351 13.22 15.80 -2.69
C VAL A 351 13.76 15.58 -1.28
N ASN A 352 14.79 14.76 -1.14
CA ASN A 352 15.41 14.41 0.15
C ASN A 352 16.50 15.39 0.60
N ASP A 353 16.93 16.33 -0.24
CA ASP A 353 17.81 17.42 0.17
C ASP A 353 16.97 18.57 0.77
N PRO A 354 17.05 18.83 2.09
CA PRO A 354 16.28 19.88 2.73
C PRO A 354 16.61 21.28 2.21
N ASN A 355 17.73 21.47 1.51
CA ASN A 355 18.18 22.76 1.00
C ASN A 355 17.82 23.01 -0.48
N ASP A 356 17.38 22.00 -1.24
CA ASP A 356 17.07 22.16 -2.67
C ASP A 356 15.74 22.91 -2.91
N GLY A 357 14.75 22.67 -2.05
CA GLY A 357 13.42 23.27 -2.15
C GLY A 357 12.49 22.58 -3.16
N PHE A 358 12.95 21.56 -3.89
CA PHE A 358 12.13 20.76 -4.82
C PHE A 358 10.86 20.20 -4.17
N TYR A 359 10.97 19.67 -2.94
CA TYR A 359 9.82 19.14 -2.22
C TYR A 359 8.72 20.19 -2.05
N ASN A 360 9.07 21.37 -1.55
CA ASN A 360 8.12 22.46 -1.30
C ASN A 360 7.52 23.03 -2.59
N LYS A 361 8.26 22.94 -3.70
CA LYS A 361 7.80 23.44 -5.01
C LYS A 361 6.74 22.54 -5.65
N TYR A 362 6.86 21.21 -5.52
CA TYR A 362 6.02 20.27 -6.27
C TYR A 362 5.09 19.41 -5.42
N TYR A 363 5.30 19.33 -4.11
CA TYR A 363 4.53 18.46 -3.21
C TYR A 363 3.79 19.25 -2.14
N ARG A 364 2.67 18.70 -1.70
CA ARG A 364 1.92 19.17 -0.54
C ARG A 364 2.76 18.93 0.71
N GLN A 365 2.69 19.87 1.65
CA GLN A 365 3.40 19.76 2.91
C GLN A 365 2.99 18.47 3.65
N ASN A 366 3.98 17.70 4.08
CA ASN A 366 3.88 16.55 4.98
C ASN A 366 3.24 15.25 4.46
N ASN A 367 2.82 15.13 3.20
CA ASN A 367 2.10 13.92 2.75
C ASN A 367 2.50 13.36 1.37
N GLY A 368 3.57 13.88 0.74
CA GLY A 368 4.13 13.33 -0.50
C GLY A 368 3.21 13.43 -1.73
N TYR A 369 1.99 13.94 -1.60
CA TYR A 369 1.09 14.16 -2.73
C TYR A 369 1.54 15.35 -3.56
N ARG A 370 1.55 15.18 -4.88
CA ARG A 370 1.84 16.28 -5.82
C ARG A 370 0.82 17.42 -5.66
N LEU A 371 1.28 18.65 -5.84
CA LEU A 371 0.40 19.82 -5.91
C LEU A 371 -0.52 19.74 -7.14
N ARG A 372 0.00 19.25 -8.27
CA ARG A 372 -0.74 18.97 -9.52
C ARG A 372 -0.23 17.69 -10.17
N VAL A 373 -1.13 16.93 -10.80
CA VAL A 373 -0.82 15.59 -11.35
C VAL A 373 0.09 15.65 -12.59
N ASN A 374 -0.04 16.70 -13.40
CA ASN A 374 0.72 16.88 -14.64
C ASN A 374 1.86 17.91 -14.51
N SER A 375 2.28 18.22 -13.27
CA SER A 375 3.43 19.08 -13.05
C SER A 375 4.67 18.44 -13.67
N ARG A 376 5.49 19.29 -14.29
CA ARG A 376 6.80 18.93 -14.84
C ARG A 376 7.88 19.73 -14.14
N ASP A 377 9.06 19.15 -14.03
CA ASP A 377 10.24 19.88 -13.58
C ASP A 377 10.80 20.79 -14.69
N GLU A 378 11.87 21.51 -14.40
CA GLU A 378 12.60 22.38 -15.33
C GLU A 378 13.12 21.67 -16.59
N ASN A 379 13.24 20.34 -16.57
CA ASN A 379 13.68 19.54 -17.72
C ASN A 379 12.49 19.02 -18.56
N GLY A 380 11.26 19.33 -18.15
CA GLY A 380 10.05 18.82 -18.79
C GLY A 380 9.65 17.41 -18.33
N ASP A 381 10.31 16.85 -17.33
CA ASP A 381 10.02 15.51 -16.81
C ASP A 381 8.81 15.55 -15.86
N LEU A 382 7.95 14.52 -15.90
CA LEU A 382 6.82 14.43 -14.97
C LEU A 382 7.31 14.23 -13.54
N ILE A 383 6.69 14.97 -12.60
CA ILE A 383 6.97 14.78 -11.18
C ILE A 383 6.40 13.43 -10.70
N PRO A 384 7.19 12.56 -10.05
CA PRO A 384 6.72 11.26 -9.57
C PRO A 384 5.81 11.44 -8.36
N GLN A 385 4.99 10.43 -8.09
CA GLN A 385 4.34 10.32 -6.78
C GLN A 385 5.35 9.72 -5.81
N ILE A 386 5.45 10.29 -4.61
CA ILE A 386 6.41 9.83 -3.59
C ILE A 386 5.67 9.33 -2.35
N SER A 387 6.34 8.47 -1.59
CA SER A 387 5.93 7.97 -0.28
C SER A 387 7.14 7.91 0.64
N LYS A 388 6.92 7.91 1.96
CA LYS A 388 8.01 7.65 2.90
C LYS A 388 8.41 6.17 2.82
N ASN A 389 9.69 5.87 3.02
CA ASN A 389 10.22 4.50 3.03
C ASN A 389 9.78 3.66 4.26
N GLY A 390 9.21 4.29 5.29
CA GLY A 390 8.77 3.63 6.51
C GLY A 390 9.87 3.41 7.56
N GLN A 391 11.12 3.70 7.23
CA GLN A 391 12.28 3.49 8.11
C GLN A 391 12.70 4.80 8.79
N PRO A 392 13.33 4.76 9.98
CA PRO A 392 13.99 5.91 10.56
C PRO A 392 15.47 6.03 10.11
N PRO A 393 15.96 7.21 9.65
CA PRO A 393 15.19 8.43 9.40
C PRO A 393 14.28 8.29 8.16
N PRO A 394 13.09 8.92 8.16
CA PRO A 394 12.15 8.80 7.04
C PRO A 394 12.68 9.50 5.80
N GLU A 395 12.83 8.74 4.72
CA GLU A 395 13.22 9.26 3.41
C GLU A 395 12.07 9.11 2.41
N TRP A 396 11.98 10.02 1.46
CA TRP A 396 11.06 9.91 0.34
C TRP A 396 11.61 8.97 -0.72
N ILE A 397 10.80 8.00 -1.11
CA ILE A 397 11.03 7.09 -2.23
C ILE A 397 9.90 7.28 -3.25
N ALA A 398 10.06 6.74 -4.46
CA ALA A 398 8.95 6.71 -5.39
C ALA A 398 7.83 5.83 -4.79
N ALA A 399 6.57 6.24 -4.95
CA ALA A 399 5.45 5.49 -4.44
C ALA A 399 5.34 4.08 -5.08
N SER A 400 5.87 3.91 -6.29
CA SER A 400 6.03 2.61 -6.97
C SER A 400 7.03 1.67 -6.29
N ASP A 401 7.97 2.22 -5.53
CA ASP A 401 9.09 1.48 -4.92
C ASP A 401 8.78 1.06 -3.49
N VAL A 402 7.62 1.47 -2.98
CA VAL A 402 7.10 1.06 -1.68
C VAL A 402 6.89 -0.46 -1.69
N PRO A 403 7.57 -1.22 -0.81
CA PRO A 403 7.38 -2.66 -0.74
C PRO A 403 5.90 -3.02 -0.50
N PRO A 404 5.41 -4.12 -1.10
CA PRO A 404 4.05 -4.57 -0.83
C PRO A 404 3.88 -4.86 0.67
N ALA A 405 2.65 -4.71 1.17
CA ALA A 405 2.38 -5.05 2.55
C ALA A 405 2.49 -6.56 2.75
N ILE A 406 3.09 -6.96 3.87
CA ILE A 406 3.02 -8.33 4.37
C ILE A 406 1.55 -8.68 4.56
N GLN A 407 1.12 -9.72 3.88
CA GLN A 407 -0.26 -10.20 3.87
C GLN A 407 -0.48 -11.14 5.05
N PRO A 408 -1.68 -11.15 5.65
CA PRO A 408 -1.93 -11.99 6.81
C PRO A 408 -2.00 -13.47 6.47
N GLY A 409 -1.56 -14.29 7.42
CA GLY A 409 -1.92 -15.71 7.46
C GLY A 409 -3.36 -15.90 7.96
N TYR A 410 -3.98 -17.02 7.60
CA TYR A 410 -5.30 -17.42 8.10
C TYR A 410 -5.23 -18.82 8.70
N HIS A 411 -6.02 -19.08 9.73
CA HIS A 411 -6.36 -20.45 10.09
C HIS A 411 -7.18 -21.07 8.95
N ALA A 412 -7.04 -22.38 8.73
CA ALA A 412 -7.49 -23.06 7.50
C ALA A 412 -8.99 -22.93 7.17
N GLN A 413 -9.82 -22.48 8.12
CA GLN A 413 -11.25 -22.33 7.94
C GLN A 413 -11.64 -20.87 7.74
N ARG A 414 -12.08 -20.56 6.52
CA ARG A 414 -12.94 -19.42 6.23
C ARG A 414 -14.39 -19.90 6.36
N LEU A 415 -15.14 -19.30 7.28
CA LEU A 415 -16.50 -19.70 7.58
C LEU A 415 -17.48 -18.73 6.92
N GLU A 416 -18.41 -19.30 6.15
CA GLU A 416 -19.53 -18.56 5.60
C GLU A 416 -20.79 -18.88 6.41
N TYR A 417 -21.38 -17.84 6.98
CA TYR A 417 -22.61 -17.94 7.75
C TYR A 417 -23.74 -17.32 6.94
N THR A 418 -24.72 -18.14 6.58
CA THR A 418 -25.87 -17.74 5.77
C THR A 418 -27.19 -17.87 6.52
N ASP A 419 -27.17 -18.38 7.74
CA ASP A 419 -28.35 -18.40 8.59
C ASP A 419 -28.66 -16.95 8.99
N ILE A 420 -29.75 -16.41 8.47
CA ILE A 420 -30.25 -15.08 8.81
C ILE A 420 -31.44 -15.16 9.76
N ASP A 421 -31.90 -16.37 10.08
CA ASP A 421 -33.05 -16.62 10.94
C ASP A 421 -32.63 -16.58 12.42
N SER A 422 -31.33 -16.71 12.71
CA SER A 422 -30.72 -16.46 14.02
C SER A 422 -30.78 -14.99 14.45
N LEU A 423 -31.03 -14.06 13.52
CA LEU A 423 -31.14 -12.63 13.80
C LEU A 423 -32.44 -12.26 14.52
N SER A 424 -32.33 -11.36 15.50
CA SER A 424 -33.52 -10.67 16.02
C SER A 424 -34.21 -9.86 14.91
N PRO A 425 -35.54 -9.71 14.94
CA PRO A 425 -36.26 -8.91 13.94
C PRO A 425 -35.72 -7.48 13.82
N GLU A 426 -35.28 -6.90 14.95
CA GLU A 426 -34.67 -5.57 14.99
C GLU A 426 -33.32 -5.53 14.27
N ASN A 427 -32.40 -6.45 14.57
CA ASN A 427 -31.08 -6.49 13.93
C ASN A 427 -31.20 -6.79 12.44
N ARG A 428 -32.11 -7.70 12.06
CA ARG A 428 -32.43 -7.98 10.66
C ARG A 428 -32.93 -6.73 9.94
N ALA A 429 -33.83 -5.96 10.54
CA ALA A 429 -34.33 -4.72 9.94
C ALA A 429 -33.22 -3.67 9.74
N LYS A 430 -32.31 -3.51 10.70
CA LYS A 430 -31.16 -2.59 10.60
C LYS A 430 -30.21 -3.01 9.47
N LEU A 431 -29.84 -4.29 9.41
CA LEU A 431 -28.95 -4.82 8.35
C LEU A 431 -29.58 -4.69 6.95
N GLU A 432 -30.88 -4.94 6.82
CA GLU A 432 -31.61 -4.75 5.57
C GLU A 432 -31.70 -3.27 5.16
N GLU A 433 -31.81 -2.33 6.10
CA GLU A 433 -31.73 -0.89 5.77
C GLU A 433 -30.34 -0.53 5.25
N MET A 434 -29.26 -1.04 5.85
CA MET A 434 -27.90 -0.83 5.35
C MET A 434 -27.73 -1.30 3.90
N VAL A 435 -28.35 -2.44 3.54
CA VAL A 435 -28.34 -2.92 2.15
C VAL A 435 -29.05 -1.94 1.21
N ARG A 436 -30.22 -1.42 1.62
CA ARG A 436 -30.98 -0.42 0.83
C ARG A 436 -30.23 0.90 0.69
N GLU A 437 -29.66 1.42 1.78
CA GLU A 437 -28.87 2.65 1.75
C GLU A 437 -27.65 2.50 0.86
N ARG A 438 -26.93 1.37 0.96
CA ARG A 438 -25.79 1.08 0.11
C ARG A 438 -26.19 1.01 -1.36
N ALA A 439 -27.31 0.36 -1.70
CA ALA A 439 -27.80 0.29 -3.07
C ALA A 439 -28.10 1.69 -3.65
N ARG A 440 -28.78 2.55 -2.88
CA ARG A 440 -29.04 3.95 -3.27
C ARG A 440 -27.73 4.72 -3.47
N ALA A 441 -26.76 4.57 -2.58
CA ALA A 441 -25.48 5.27 -2.67
C ALA A 441 -24.65 4.81 -3.89
N LEU A 442 -24.69 3.52 -4.23
CA LEU A 442 -24.05 2.99 -5.44
C LEU A 442 -24.68 3.56 -6.72
N GLU A 443 -26.01 3.65 -6.77
CA GLU A 443 -26.70 4.28 -7.92
C GLU A 443 -26.27 5.75 -8.10
N GLN A 444 -26.16 6.51 -7.00
CA GLN A 444 -25.69 7.89 -7.05
C GLN A 444 -24.22 7.99 -7.48
N LEU A 445 -23.37 7.06 -7.02
CA LEU A 445 -21.98 6.98 -7.44
C LEU A 445 -21.86 6.68 -8.93
N ASP A 446 -22.69 5.79 -9.48
CA ASP A 446 -22.65 5.45 -10.90
C ASP A 446 -23.11 6.61 -11.78
N LYS A 447 -24.16 7.34 -11.36
CA LYS A 447 -24.55 8.62 -11.99
C LYS A 447 -23.41 9.65 -11.95
N ALA A 448 -22.74 9.77 -10.81
CA ALA A 448 -21.62 10.71 -10.64
C ALA A 448 -20.41 10.33 -11.50
N LYS A 449 -20.08 9.03 -11.62
CA LYS A 449 -19.05 8.54 -12.55
C LYS A 449 -19.38 8.87 -14.00
N ALA A 450 -20.62 8.59 -14.43
CA ALA A 450 -21.06 8.92 -15.79
C ALA A 450 -21.00 10.43 -16.08
N ASN A 451 -21.34 11.27 -15.10
CA ASN A 451 -21.18 12.71 -15.22
C ASN A 451 -19.71 13.14 -15.31
N LYS A 452 -18.84 12.57 -14.47
CA LYS A 452 -17.40 12.85 -14.48
C LYS A 452 -16.76 12.44 -15.80
N ASN A 453 -17.11 11.28 -16.35
CA ASN A 453 -16.60 10.84 -17.65
C ASN A 453 -17.00 11.81 -18.78
N ARG A 454 -18.27 12.25 -18.81
CA ARG A 454 -18.73 13.27 -19.78
C ARG A 454 -17.97 14.59 -19.64
N ALA A 455 -17.71 15.04 -18.42
CA ALA A 455 -16.96 16.27 -18.16
C ALA A 455 -15.47 16.14 -18.55
N ASP A 456 -14.86 14.98 -18.32
CA ASP A 456 -13.50 14.69 -18.80
C ASP A 456 -13.41 14.70 -20.32
N ASP A 457 -14.38 14.08 -21.00
CA ASP A 457 -14.40 14.02 -22.47
C ASP A 457 -14.61 15.42 -23.07
N ALA A 458 -15.47 16.25 -22.46
CA ALA A 458 -15.67 17.63 -22.86
C ALA A 458 -14.39 18.47 -22.69
N TYR A 459 -13.69 18.33 -21.56
CA TYR A 459 -12.43 19.03 -21.33
C TYR A 459 -11.31 18.59 -22.29
N LYS A 460 -11.21 17.28 -22.59
CA LYS A 460 -10.24 16.76 -23.57
C LYS A 460 -10.53 17.23 -24.99
N ALA A 461 -11.80 17.35 -25.35
CA ALA A 461 -12.21 17.83 -26.66
C ALA A 461 -11.95 19.34 -26.82
N ASP A 462 -12.10 20.10 -25.73
CA ASP A 462 -11.93 21.55 -25.71
C ASP A 462 -11.46 22.05 -24.33
N GLU A 463 -10.18 22.43 -24.24
CA GLU A 463 -9.51 22.81 -22.98
C GLU A 463 -9.86 24.26 -22.53
N THR A 464 -11.14 24.58 -22.45
CA THR A 464 -11.63 25.89 -21.99
C THR A 464 -11.68 25.98 -20.45
N PRO A 465 -11.57 27.19 -19.87
CA PRO A 465 -11.80 27.41 -18.43
C PRO A 465 -13.16 26.90 -17.94
N GLU A 466 -14.20 27.02 -18.78
CA GLU A 466 -15.54 26.53 -18.49
C GLU A 466 -15.58 25.01 -18.37
N ASN A 467 -14.96 24.28 -19.31
CA ASN A 467 -14.89 22.82 -19.26
C ASN A 467 -14.03 22.32 -18.09
N LEU A 468 -12.94 23.02 -17.76
CA LEU A 468 -12.14 22.72 -16.56
C LEU A 468 -12.99 22.84 -15.29
N LYS A 469 -13.76 23.92 -15.16
CA LYS A 469 -14.65 24.13 -14.00
C LYS A 469 -15.72 23.03 -13.90
N GLN A 470 -16.27 22.58 -15.02
CA GLN A 470 -17.23 21.47 -15.04
C GLN A 470 -16.58 20.14 -14.63
N GLN A 471 -15.36 19.87 -15.11
CA GLN A 471 -14.58 18.69 -14.72
C GLN A 471 -14.28 18.68 -13.21
N GLU A 472 -13.86 19.81 -12.64
CA GLU A 472 -13.59 19.96 -11.21
C GLU A 472 -14.88 19.73 -10.39
N ALA A 473 -16.00 20.33 -10.79
CA ALA A 473 -17.29 20.15 -10.13
C ALA A 473 -17.76 18.68 -10.19
N ALA A 474 -17.66 18.03 -11.36
CA ALA A 474 -18.03 16.63 -11.52
C ALA A 474 -17.10 15.69 -10.70
N THR A 475 -15.82 16.03 -10.60
CA THR A 475 -14.84 15.33 -9.75
C THR A 475 -15.22 15.45 -8.27
N ALA A 476 -15.61 16.63 -7.80
CA ALA A 476 -16.06 16.85 -6.43
C ALA A 476 -17.33 16.03 -6.11
N VAL A 477 -18.32 16.03 -7.01
CA VAL A 477 -19.55 15.23 -6.86
C VAL A 477 -19.25 13.74 -6.81
N ARG A 478 -18.41 13.23 -7.72
CA ARG A 478 -18.00 11.82 -7.72
C ARG A 478 -17.23 11.45 -6.47
N SER A 479 -16.35 12.33 -5.98
CA SER A 479 -15.61 12.12 -4.73
C SER A 479 -16.55 12.02 -3.52
N ALA A 480 -17.51 12.94 -3.40
CA ALA A 480 -18.52 12.93 -2.33
C ALA A 480 -19.40 11.67 -2.38
N ALA A 481 -19.87 11.27 -3.55
CA ALA A 481 -20.65 10.04 -3.73
C ALA A 481 -19.84 8.79 -3.37
N ASN A 482 -18.56 8.74 -3.77
CA ASN A 482 -17.67 7.63 -3.43
C ASN A 482 -17.46 7.55 -1.91
N LYS A 483 -17.23 8.70 -1.26
CA LYS A 483 -17.10 8.76 0.20
C LYS A 483 -18.35 8.21 0.89
N LYS A 484 -19.55 8.58 0.44
CA LYS A 484 -20.80 8.07 1.04
C LYS A 484 -20.92 6.55 0.93
N VAL A 485 -20.51 5.94 -0.19
CA VAL A 485 -20.47 4.48 -0.34
C VAL A 485 -19.47 3.84 0.63
N THR A 486 -18.30 4.45 0.81
CA THR A 486 -17.30 4.00 1.78
C THR A 486 -17.85 4.07 3.21
N ASP A 487 -18.40 5.21 3.63
CA ASP A 487 -18.95 5.43 4.97
C ASP A 487 -20.06 4.42 5.31
N ILE A 488 -20.99 4.16 4.38
CA ILE A 488 -22.03 3.14 4.54
C ILE A 488 -21.42 1.74 4.62
N GLY A 489 -20.38 1.47 3.83
CA GLY A 489 -19.68 0.19 3.86
C GLY A 489 -19.03 -0.10 5.21
N GLU A 490 -18.39 0.90 5.82
CA GLU A 490 -17.79 0.81 7.16
C GLU A 490 -18.87 0.52 8.21
N GLU A 491 -19.93 1.34 8.25
CA GLU A 491 -21.06 1.16 9.19
C GLU A 491 -21.73 -0.21 9.02
N PHE A 492 -21.86 -0.69 7.78
CA PHE A 492 -22.48 -1.98 7.51
C PHE A 492 -21.61 -3.14 7.99
N GLY A 493 -20.29 -3.03 7.82
CA GLY A 493 -19.33 -3.99 8.37
C GLY A 493 -19.41 -4.04 9.90
N GLU A 494 -19.33 -2.89 10.56
CA GLU A 494 -19.38 -2.79 12.04
C GLU A 494 -20.69 -3.32 12.61
N LEU A 495 -21.83 -2.95 12.01
CA LEU A 495 -23.13 -3.46 12.42
C LEU A 495 -23.23 -4.97 12.21
N THR A 496 -22.70 -5.49 11.10
CA THR A 496 -22.71 -6.93 10.83
C THR A 496 -21.88 -7.70 11.87
N ALA A 497 -20.71 -7.16 12.24
CA ALA A 497 -19.87 -7.73 13.27
C ALA A 497 -20.62 -7.81 14.62
N SER A 498 -21.19 -6.70 15.10
CA SER A 498 -21.81 -6.66 16.42
C SER A 498 -23.19 -7.31 16.48
N ALA A 499 -24.06 -7.02 15.51
CA ALA A 499 -25.47 -7.42 15.54
C ALA A 499 -25.74 -8.85 15.04
N HIS A 500 -24.76 -9.46 14.35
CA HIS A 500 -24.87 -10.82 13.84
C HIS A 500 -23.70 -11.70 14.27
N ALA A 501 -22.48 -11.42 13.81
CA ALA A 501 -21.37 -12.36 13.97
C ALA A 501 -21.01 -12.60 15.44
N MET A 502 -20.85 -11.53 16.22
CA MET A 502 -20.53 -11.64 17.64
C MET A 502 -21.71 -12.15 18.46
N ALA A 503 -22.93 -11.70 18.17
CA ALA A 503 -24.14 -12.18 18.85
C ALA A 503 -24.38 -13.70 18.64
N GLU A 504 -24.05 -14.22 17.46
CA GLU A 504 -24.25 -15.63 17.11
C GLU A 504 -23.09 -16.52 17.59
N GLN A 505 -21.84 -16.13 17.31
CA GLN A 505 -20.68 -16.97 17.59
C GLN A 505 -20.16 -16.82 19.02
N HIS A 506 -20.44 -15.68 19.65
CA HIS A 506 -19.89 -15.30 20.96
C HIS A 506 -20.96 -14.59 21.82
N PRO A 507 -22.11 -15.22 22.08
CA PRO A 507 -23.27 -14.59 22.73
C PRO A 507 -23.00 -14.06 24.15
N GLU A 508 -21.98 -14.61 24.84
CA GLU A 508 -21.58 -14.19 26.18
C GLU A 508 -20.44 -13.17 26.18
N ALA A 509 -19.88 -12.83 25.01
CA ALA A 509 -18.81 -11.84 24.92
C ALA A 509 -19.35 -10.43 25.14
N THR A 510 -18.57 -9.60 25.82
CA THR A 510 -18.91 -8.19 26.06
C THR A 510 -18.02 -7.29 25.20
N LEU A 511 -18.61 -6.26 24.59
CA LEU A 511 -17.86 -5.25 23.85
C LEU A 511 -17.05 -4.39 24.85
N VAL A 512 -15.74 -4.37 24.69
CA VAL A 512 -14.79 -3.63 25.54
C VAL A 512 -14.37 -2.33 24.88
N ALA A 513 -14.23 -2.32 23.54
CA ALA A 513 -13.96 -1.11 22.77
C ALA A 513 -14.55 -1.25 21.35
N GLY A 514 -15.11 -0.17 20.81
CA GLY A 514 -15.61 -0.14 19.43
C GLY A 514 -16.42 1.11 19.13
N GLY A 515 -16.83 1.27 17.86
CA GLY A 515 -17.72 2.36 17.43
C GLY A 515 -17.07 3.74 17.29
N VAL A 516 -15.75 3.84 17.47
CA VAL A 516 -15.01 5.09 17.24
C VAL A 516 -14.27 5.02 15.91
N LYS A 517 -14.78 5.78 14.94
CA LYS A 517 -14.16 5.88 13.61
C LYS A 517 -12.78 6.54 13.70
N GLY A 518 -11.81 6.00 12.98
CA GLY A 518 -10.49 6.61 12.84
C GLY A 518 -9.38 5.62 12.56
N ASN A 519 -8.31 6.11 11.95
CA ASN A 519 -7.12 5.30 11.72
C ASN A 519 -6.41 4.99 13.05
N ARG A 520 -5.67 3.86 13.08
CA ARG A 520 -4.80 3.44 14.19
C ARG A 520 -5.51 2.81 15.40
N ARG A 521 -6.66 2.18 15.19
CA ARG A 521 -7.37 1.39 16.19
C ARG A 521 -8.04 0.17 15.56
N PHE A 522 -8.41 -0.79 16.40
CA PHE A 522 -9.28 -1.91 16.02
C PHE A 522 -10.73 -1.43 15.89
N ASP A 523 -11.50 -2.03 14.98
CA ASP A 523 -12.90 -1.64 14.80
C ASP A 523 -13.75 -2.05 16.01
N GLN A 524 -13.55 -3.28 16.51
CA GLN A 524 -14.17 -3.77 17.74
C GLN A 524 -13.23 -4.71 18.52
N VAL A 525 -13.29 -4.63 19.84
CA VAL A 525 -12.61 -5.52 20.78
C VAL A 525 -13.66 -6.04 21.77
N TRP A 526 -13.78 -7.35 21.83
CA TRP A 526 -14.70 -8.07 22.71
C TRP A 526 -13.91 -8.94 23.68
N MET A 527 -14.52 -9.27 24.81
CA MET A 527 -13.94 -10.14 25.82
C MET A 527 -14.94 -11.23 26.20
N ASN A 528 -14.50 -12.48 26.09
CA ASN A 528 -15.25 -13.64 26.57
C ASN A 528 -15.19 -13.75 28.11
N PRO A 529 -16.16 -14.45 28.74
CA PRO A 529 -16.13 -14.71 30.19
C PRO A 529 -14.88 -15.45 30.68
N ASP A 530 -14.24 -16.23 29.79
CA ASP A 530 -13.00 -16.95 30.07
C ASP A 530 -11.74 -16.07 30.03
N GLY A 531 -11.87 -14.79 29.69
CA GLY A 531 -10.78 -13.82 29.60
C GLY A 531 -10.11 -13.73 28.23
N THR A 532 -10.54 -14.53 27.24
CA THR A 532 -10.03 -14.45 25.86
C THR A 532 -10.56 -13.21 25.16
N PHE A 533 -9.69 -12.47 24.48
CA PHE A 533 -10.09 -11.34 23.64
C PHE A 533 -10.45 -11.78 22.22
N ILE A 534 -11.44 -11.10 21.64
CA ILE A 534 -11.78 -11.23 20.23
C ILE A 534 -11.67 -9.84 19.61
N VAL A 535 -10.69 -9.68 18.72
CA VAL A 535 -10.45 -8.44 18.00
C VAL A 535 -11.01 -8.60 16.60
N VAL A 536 -11.86 -7.66 16.18
CA VAL A 536 -12.60 -7.73 14.92
C VAL A 536 -12.18 -6.60 14.00
N GLU A 537 -11.76 -6.97 12.79
CA GLU A 537 -11.66 -6.06 11.63
C GLU A 537 -12.94 -6.15 10.81
N ALA A 538 -13.81 -5.16 10.99
CA ALA A 538 -15.11 -5.09 10.36
C ALA A 538 -14.97 -4.50 8.94
N LYS A 539 -15.40 -5.25 7.93
CA LYS A 539 -15.23 -4.86 6.52
C LYS A 539 -16.55 -4.69 5.83
N GLY A 540 -16.66 -3.64 5.02
CA GLY A 540 -17.78 -3.50 4.09
C GLY A 540 -17.77 -4.60 3.02
N PRO A 541 -18.89 -4.83 2.29
CA PRO A 541 -19.05 -5.96 1.36
C PRO A 541 -18.00 -6.08 0.26
N SER A 542 -17.33 -4.99 -0.08
CA SER A 542 -16.29 -4.93 -1.12
C SER A 542 -15.00 -4.30 -0.60
N ALA A 543 -14.89 -4.07 0.70
CA ALA A 543 -13.68 -3.49 1.29
C ALA A 543 -12.57 -4.54 1.38
N ASP A 544 -11.35 -4.10 1.11
CA ASP A 544 -10.13 -4.87 1.30
C ASP A 544 -9.54 -4.60 2.70
N LEU A 545 -8.51 -5.38 3.05
CA LEU A 545 -7.74 -5.16 4.27
C LEU A 545 -6.97 -3.85 4.17
N GLY A 546 -6.91 -3.15 5.29
CA GLY A 546 -6.14 -1.93 5.44
C GLY A 546 -4.66 -2.27 5.56
N GLU A 547 -3.82 -1.46 4.94
CA GLU A 547 -2.38 -1.64 4.94
C GLU A 547 -1.69 -0.39 5.47
N ARG A 548 -0.60 -0.57 6.22
CA ARG A 548 0.15 0.54 6.81
C ARG A 548 1.62 0.20 6.99
N TYR A 549 2.41 1.19 7.39
CA TYR A 549 3.71 0.92 7.99
C TYR A 549 3.52 0.38 9.40
N GLY A 550 4.12 -0.78 9.64
CA GLY A 550 4.27 -1.39 10.94
C GLY A 550 5.36 -0.69 11.74
N HIS A 551 5.46 -1.04 13.02
CA HIS A 551 6.42 -0.44 13.93
C HIS A 551 7.88 -0.83 13.63
N THR A 552 8.13 -1.84 12.79
CA THR A 552 9.46 -2.18 12.28
C THR A 552 9.80 -1.40 10.99
N GLY A 553 8.84 -0.61 10.49
CA GLY A 553 8.95 0.16 9.26
C GLY A 553 8.68 -0.63 7.98
N GLN A 554 8.29 -1.90 8.09
CA GLN A 554 7.77 -2.69 6.97
C GLN A 554 6.32 -2.31 6.68
N ARG A 555 5.85 -2.54 5.44
CA ARG A 555 4.40 -2.46 5.18
C ARG A 555 3.74 -3.74 5.64
N VAL A 556 2.65 -3.62 6.38
CA VAL A 556 1.89 -4.72 6.97
C VAL A 556 0.41 -4.49 6.74
N SER A 557 -0.30 -5.59 6.49
CA SER A 557 -1.75 -5.60 6.29
C SER A 557 -2.45 -5.99 7.58
N GLN A 558 -3.69 -5.52 7.76
CA GLN A 558 -4.58 -6.00 8.82
C GLN A 558 -4.61 -7.53 8.84
N GLY A 559 -4.63 -8.10 10.05
CA GLY A 559 -4.52 -9.55 10.24
C GLY A 559 -3.12 -10.06 10.53
N THR A 560 -2.05 -9.31 10.25
CA THR A 560 -0.70 -9.72 10.66
C THR A 560 -0.45 -9.40 12.14
N ARG A 561 0.46 -10.15 12.78
CA ARG A 561 0.86 -9.88 14.16
C ARG A 561 1.51 -8.50 14.30
N GLU A 562 2.38 -8.12 13.36
CA GLU A 562 3.01 -6.79 13.40
C GLU A 562 1.98 -5.66 13.25
N TYR A 563 0.95 -5.82 12.40
CA TYR A 563 -0.12 -4.83 12.31
C TYR A 563 -0.79 -4.64 13.67
N PHE A 564 -1.14 -5.75 14.34
CA PHE A 564 -1.72 -5.74 15.68
C PHE A 564 -0.83 -5.01 16.69
N GLU A 565 0.45 -5.39 16.78
CA GLU A 565 1.42 -4.76 17.69
C GLU A 565 1.64 -3.27 17.39
N THR A 566 1.52 -2.88 16.13
CA THR A 566 1.58 -1.46 15.72
C THR A 566 0.39 -0.67 16.23
N ILE A 567 -0.81 -1.25 16.22
CA ILE A 567 -2.01 -0.63 16.81
C ILE A 567 -1.84 -0.49 18.33
N LEU A 568 -1.31 -1.50 19.02
CA LEU A 568 -1.04 -1.40 20.47
C LEU A 568 -0.09 -0.25 20.80
N LYS A 569 0.97 -0.06 20.01
CA LYS A 569 1.89 1.08 20.17
C LYS A 569 1.21 2.42 19.92
N ASP A 570 0.33 2.49 18.92
CA ASP A 570 -0.45 3.70 18.66
C ASP A 570 -1.45 4.01 19.78
N MET A 571 -2.04 2.98 20.41
CA MET A 571 -2.92 3.13 21.58
C MET A 571 -2.14 3.73 22.75
N LYS A 572 -1.01 3.12 23.13
CA LYS A 572 -0.14 3.64 24.21
C LYS A 572 0.30 5.08 23.97
N LYS A 573 0.77 5.36 22.75
CA LYS A 573 1.19 6.73 22.38
C LYS A 573 0.05 7.74 22.50
N ARG A 574 -1.17 7.40 22.05
CA ARG A 574 -2.33 8.29 22.20
C ARG A 574 -2.66 8.53 23.66
N SER A 575 -2.63 7.48 24.47
CA SER A 575 -2.87 7.58 25.91
C SER A 575 -1.85 8.50 26.59
N GLU A 576 -0.55 8.36 26.27
CA GLU A 576 0.51 9.23 26.78
C GLU A 576 0.31 10.71 26.39
N GLU A 577 -0.12 10.97 25.14
CA GLU A 577 -0.42 12.33 24.67
C GLU A 577 -1.63 12.97 25.39
N GLN A 578 -2.53 12.14 25.93
CA GLN A 578 -3.80 12.57 26.53
C GLN A 578 -3.83 12.49 28.07
N VAL A 579 -2.87 11.83 28.70
CA VAL A 579 -2.85 11.59 30.16
C VAL A 579 -2.79 12.89 30.98
N ASN A 580 -2.21 13.95 30.42
CA ASN A 580 -2.13 15.27 31.04
C ASN A 580 -3.20 16.25 30.51
N SER A 581 -4.25 15.75 29.85
CA SER A 581 -5.37 16.59 29.39
C SER A 581 -6.06 17.24 30.58
N ASN A 582 -6.45 18.52 30.42
CA ASN A 582 -7.27 19.23 31.40
C ASN A 582 -8.73 18.77 31.40
N ASP A 583 -9.13 17.95 30.43
CA ASP A 583 -10.46 17.36 30.34
C ASP A 583 -10.47 15.97 31.00
N GLU A 584 -11.28 15.82 32.04
CA GLU A 584 -11.35 14.59 32.86
C GLU A 584 -11.79 13.38 32.02
N GLN A 585 -12.76 13.56 31.12
CA GLN A 585 -13.25 12.50 30.25
C GLN A 585 -12.16 12.00 29.29
N THR A 586 -11.37 12.93 28.73
CA THR A 586 -10.21 12.60 27.90
C THR A 586 -9.15 11.83 28.69
N ARG A 587 -8.86 12.23 29.93
CA ARG A 587 -7.89 11.53 30.78
C ARG A 587 -8.37 10.11 31.14
N GLU A 588 -9.63 9.96 31.52
CA GLU A 588 -10.22 8.63 31.79
C GLU A 588 -10.22 7.73 30.55
N ALA A 589 -10.52 8.29 29.37
CA ALA A 589 -10.45 7.55 28.11
C ALA A 589 -9.02 7.11 27.79
N ALA A 590 -8.02 7.97 28.03
CA ALA A 590 -6.61 7.66 27.86
C ALA A 590 -6.15 6.52 28.79
N GLU A 591 -6.52 6.58 30.07
CA GLU A 591 -6.23 5.53 31.06
C GLU A 591 -6.87 4.19 30.67
N LYS A 592 -8.13 4.21 30.16
CA LYS A 592 -8.81 3.00 29.66
C LYS A 592 -8.15 2.44 28.39
N GLU A 593 -7.76 3.29 27.45
CA GLU A 593 -7.08 2.87 26.21
C GLU A 593 -5.70 2.26 26.50
N ASP A 594 -4.96 2.81 27.48
CA ASP A 594 -3.66 2.29 27.93
C ASP A 594 -3.80 0.91 28.58
N ALA A 595 -4.74 0.79 29.54
CA ALA A 595 -5.02 -0.47 30.20
C ALA A 595 -5.49 -1.56 29.23
N LEU A 596 -6.27 -1.18 28.20
CA LEU A 596 -6.68 -2.11 27.15
C LEU A 596 -5.49 -2.54 26.28
N ALA A 597 -4.59 -1.61 25.93
CA ALA A 597 -3.39 -1.94 25.17
C ALA A 597 -2.51 -2.95 25.91
N ASP A 598 -2.31 -2.77 27.22
CA ASP A 598 -1.55 -3.70 28.07
C ASP A 598 -2.22 -5.07 28.19
N ALA A 599 -3.56 -5.11 28.33
CA ALA A 599 -4.31 -6.34 28.40
C ALA A 599 -4.23 -7.14 27.08
N LEU A 600 -4.38 -6.46 25.94
CA LEU A 600 -4.24 -7.07 24.61
C LEU A 600 -2.81 -7.51 24.34
N GLU A 601 -1.79 -6.74 24.74
CA GLU A 601 -0.38 -7.14 24.62
C GLU A 601 -0.09 -8.39 25.44
N SER A 602 -0.61 -8.46 26.67
CA SER A 602 -0.46 -9.63 27.55
C SER A 602 -1.14 -10.86 26.94
N ALA A 603 -2.38 -10.72 26.46
CA ALA A 603 -3.13 -11.80 25.84
C ALA A 603 -2.48 -12.29 24.53
N LEU A 604 -1.93 -11.38 23.72
CA LEU A 604 -1.21 -11.69 22.48
C LEU A 604 0.10 -12.46 22.72
N ASN A 605 0.68 -12.31 23.91
CA ASN A 605 1.94 -12.94 24.32
C ASN A 605 1.77 -14.19 25.21
N ALA A 606 0.55 -14.49 25.65
CA ALA A 606 0.22 -15.68 26.42
C ALA A 606 0.46 -16.98 25.63
N GLU A 607 0.64 -18.08 26.37
CA GLU A 607 0.82 -19.42 25.81
C GLU A 607 -0.21 -20.39 26.44
N PRO A 608 -1.24 -20.84 25.70
CA PRO A 608 -1.58 -20.45 24.32
C PRO A 608 -2.03 -18.98 24.21
N ILE A 609 -1.97 -18.43 23.00
CA ILE A 609 -2.40 -17.04 22.72
C ILE A 609 -3.88 -16.89 23.14
N ALA A 610 -4.17 -15.85 23.93
CA ALA A 610 -5.50 -15.54 24.46
C ALA A 610 -6.23 -14.46 23.65
N VAL A 611 -5.91 -14.37 22.35
CA VAL A 611 -6.50 -13.42 21.39
C VAL A 611 -6.94 -14.19 20.15
N LYS A 612 -8.20 -14.01 19.77
CA LYS A 612 -8.70 -14.35 18.43
C LYS A 612 -8.77 -13.08 17.61
N TYR A 613 -8.05 -13.04 16.49
CA TYR A 613 -8.09 -11.90 15.59
C TYR A 613 -8.84 -12.29 14.32
N VAL A 614 -9.97 -11.64 14.05
CA VAL A 614 -10.89 -12.04 12.99
C VAL A 614 -11.23 -10.88 12.08
N THR A 615 -11.63 -11.20 10.85
CA THR A 615 -12.33 -10.26 9.98
C THR A 615 -13.77 -10.72 9.79
N VAL A 616 -14.69 -9.76 9.78
CA VAL A 616 -16.12 -9.99 9.49
C VAL A 616 -16.53 -9.15 8.30
N LYS A 617 -17.18 -9.78 7.31
CA LYS A 617 -17.63 -9.12 6.08
C LYS A 617 -19.07 -9.51 5.71
N PRO A 618 -20.00 -8.56 5.56
CA PRO A 618 -21.38 -8.86 5.18
C PRO A 618 -21.46 -9.39 3.75
N LYS A 619 -22.37 -10.35 3.55
CA LYS A 619 -22.78 -10.85 2.24
C LYS A 619 -24.10 -10.20 1.83
N VAL A 620 -24.18 -9.80 0.58
CA VAL A 620 -25.40 -9.28 -0.04
C VAL A 620 -25.71 -10.14 -1.25
N LYS A 621 -26.94 -10.63 -1.34
CA LYS A 621 -27.43 -11.41 -2.49
C LYS A 621 -28.76 -10.83 -2.93
N GLN A 622 -28.88 -10.52 -4.23
CA GLN A 622 -30.11 -9.97 -4.82
C GLN A 622 -30.69 -8.75 -4.05
N ASN A 623 -29.81 -7.83 -3.60
CA ASN A 623 -30.16 -6.66 -2.79
C ASN A 623 -30.83 -6.97 -1.43
N ALA A 624 -30.59 -8.15 -0.87
CA ALA A 624 -30.95 -8.52 0.50
C ALA A 624 -29.71 -8.92 1.30
N TYR A 625 -29.81 -8.79 2.63
CA TYR A 625 -28.78 -9.27 3.53
C TYR A 625 -28.73 -10.81 3.49
N ALA A 626 -27.52 -11.37 3.34
CA ALA A 626 -27.32 -12.80 3.10
C ALA A 626 -26.35 -13.44 4.10
N GLY A 627 -26.21 -12.85 5.29
CA GLY A 627 -25.28 -13.28 6.33
C GLY A 627 -23.89 -12.64 6.19
N TYR A 628 -22.85 -13.35 6.62
CA TYR A 628 -21.50 -12.82 6.70
C TYR A 628 -20.43 -13.90 6.43
N VAL A 629 -19.22 -13.42 6.16
CA VAL A 629 -18.00 -14.23 6.16
C VAL A 629 -17.19 -13.86 7.39
N LEU A 630 -16.76 -14.87 8.13
CA LEU A 630 -15.79 -14.74 9.22
C LEU A 630 -14.53 -15.51 8.85
N SER A 631 -13.38 -14.85 8.99
CA SER A 631 -12.07 -15.49 8.84
C SER A 631 -11.21 -15.16 10.04
N GLU A 632 -10.57 -16.17 10.62
CA GLU A 632 -9.61 -16.00 11.71
C GLU A 632 -8.19 -15.91 11.16
N PHE A 633 -7.49 -14.84 11.53
CA PHE A 633 -6.10 -14.61 11.17
C PHE A 633 -5.17 -15.45 12.02
N ASN A 634 -4.06 -15.90 11.44
CA ASN A 634 -2.99 -16.55 12.18
C ASN A 634 -1.97 -15.49 12.64
N ILE A 635 -1.85 -15.32 13.96
CA ILE A 635 -1.01 -14.32 14.62
C ILE A 635 0.06 -14.94 15.54
N GLU A 636 0.41 -16.20 15.32
CA GLU A 636 1.47 -16.89 16.09
C GLU A 636 2.84 -16.22 15.91
N LYS A 637 3.69 -16.32 16.95
CA LYS A 637 5.05 -15.76 16.92
C LYS A 637 5.88 -16.45 15.81
N GLY A 638 6.59 -15.64 15.02
CA GLY A 638 7.48 -16.14 13.96
C GLY A 638 6.80 -16.37 12.60
N MET A 639 5.52 -16.05 12.47
CA MET A 639 4.83 -15.94 11.19
C MET A 639 4.89 -14.48 10.71
N PRO A 640 5.11 -14.21 9.40
CA PRO A 640 5.07 -12.86 8.85
C PRO A 640 3.67 -12.21 9.00
#